data_AF-A0A7S0FRZ4-F1
#
_entry.id   AF-A0A7S0FRZ4-F1
#
_cell.length_a   1.000
_cell.length_b   1.000
_cell.length_c   1.000
_cell.angle_alpha   90.00
_cell.angle_beta   90.00
_cell.angle_gamma   90.00
#
_symmetry.space_group_name_H-M   'P 1'
#
loop_
_entity.id
_entity.type
_entity.pdbx_description
1 polymer ?
#
loop_
_entity_poly.entity_id
_entity_poly.type
_entity_poly.pdbx_seq_one_letter_code
_entity_poly.pdbx_strand_id
1 'polypeptide(L)'
;MCAVPLVFQSFEEWQASELGLHPIQVALQVSLPEIDGAIEPIIYAGREGATGRSVPLADRVNLLADRALKWSKLSNKPKQDKKIAITIFSFPPDKGNVGTAAYLDVFDSIKAVLGELKEQGYDIGDAPLDDKSAIMAQILDDPEAKISSPDLNVAYRMSTDEYYELTPYAEDLEENWGPAPGNLNSDGQNLLVYGKEFGNVFIGVQPSFGYEGDPMRLLFAKSASPHHGFAAYYTYLEKIFEADAVLHFGTHGSLEFMPGKQVGMSGTCYPDRLINSLPSAYLYAANNPSEATIAKRRSYSATVSYLTPPAENAGLYKGLKELKELISSYQGLRENEGRGPAIVNSIVSTSYTCNLDKDVDLPDLETYDAAKDTAENRDGIVGQIYSQIMQIESRLLPCGLHTVGVPPTAEEAIATLVNIAQLDRPEDKIEGLPRVIAASIGRDINDIYRGNNNGVLEDVELNTKVTDASRAAVRALVQQSTDSSGRVKEVKNMFDEVGGMIGAMLGAKKPWTKAIMDAGFSAVDEERLAPVFTYLEFCLKQIVADNELGGIMELLNGEFLMPAPGGDPIRNPDVLPTGRNMHALDPSSIPTQAAVEVSEGVVRKLLEKLKDENDGAFPESIAFTLWGTDNIKTYGESLAQVLALVGVRPVSDSLGRVNKVELIPLEELGRPRIDVVVSCSGVFRDLFINQMNLMDRGIKMAAEADEPLDQNFVRKHAMEQAEELNVSLREAACRVFSNSAGSYSANVGLAIENGGWE
;
A
#
# COMPACT_ATOMS: atom_id res chain seq x y z
N MET A 1 -7.75 18.26 -14.56
CA MET A 1 -8.49 18.85 -13.42
C MET A 1 -9.94 18.39 -13.47
N CYS A 2 -10.60 18.17 -12.32
CA CYS A 2 -12.00 17.77 -12.23
C CYS A 2 -12.85 18.83 -11.49
N ALA A 3 -13.73 19.51 -12.21
CA ALA A 3 -14.63 20.49 -11.60
C ALA A 3 -15.96 19.83 -11.18
N VAL A 4 -16.27 19.87 -9.89
CA VAL A 4 -17.39 19.13 -9.29
C VAL A 4 -18.58 20.07 -9.02
N PRO A 5 -19.75 19.85 -9.63
CA PRO A 5 -20.99 20.52 -9.22
C PRO A 5 -21.68 19.74 -8.08
N LEU A 6 -22.18 20.45 -7.06
CA LEU A 6 -23.02 19.85 -6.03
C LEU A 6 -24.42 19.56 -6.60
N VAL A 7 -24.62 18.33 -7.10
CA VAL A 7 -25.86 17.91 -7.76
C VAL A 7 -26.86 17.31 -6.78
N PHE A 8 -26.37 16.55 -5.80
CA PHE A 8 -27.20 15.78 -4.87
C PHE A 8 -27.28 16.39 -3.48
N GLN A 9 -26.50 17.43 -3.23
CA GLN A 9 -26.49 18.18 -1.97
C GLN A 9 -26.59 19.68 -2.25
N SER A 10 -27.18 20.42 -1.32
CA SER A 10 -27.15 21.88 -1.34
C SER A 10 -25.77 22.41 -0.94
N PHE A 11 -25.51 23.68 -1.23
CA PHE A 11 -24.29 24.34 -0.73
C PHE A 11 -24.23 24.34 0.80
N GLU A 12 -25.35 24.59 1.47
CA GLU A 12 -25.43 24.62 2.94
C GLU A 12 -25.15 23.24 3.55
N GLU A 13 -25.67 22.18 2.93
CA GLU A 13 -25.39 20.79 3.34
C GLU A 13 -23.90 20.45 3.20
N TRP A 14 -23.29 20.81 2.07
CA TRP A 14 -21.85 20.62 1.87
C TRP A 14 -21.02 21.43 2.86
N GLN A 15 -21.39 22.69 3.10
CA GLN A 15 -20.65 23.59 3.98
C GLN A 15 -20.67 23.06 5.43
N ALA A 16 -21.84 22.62 5.91
CA ALA A 16 -22.02 22.05 7.24
C ALA A 16 -21.44 20.62 7.38
N SER A 17 -21.26 19.89 6.29
CA SER A 17 -20.75 18.52 6.28
C SER A 17 -19.25 18.44 6.60
N GLU A 18 -18.87 17.70 7.65
CA GLU A 18 -17.45 17.38 7.89
C GLU A 18 -16.88 16.38 6.87
N LEU A 19 -17.74 15.60 6.20
CA LEU A 19 -17.33 14.65 5.16
C LEU A 19 -16.95 15.40 3.86
N GLY A 20 -17.59 16.54 3.59
CA GLY A 20 -17.55 17.17 2.28
C GLY A 20 -18.55 16.54 1.33
N LEU A 21 -18.10 15.94 0.23
CA LEU A 21 -19.01 15.40 -0.78
C LEU A 21 -19.82 14.19 -0.30
N HIS A 22 -21.09 14.12 -0.70
CA HIS A 22 -21.93 12.94 -0.49
C HIS A 22 -21.33 11.69 -1.19
N PRO A 23 -21.39 10.47 -0.62
CA PRO A 23 -20.70 9.28 -1.16
C PRO A 23 -21.02 8.97 -2.63
N ILE A 24 -22.27 9.14 -3.05
CA ILE A 24 -22.70 8.95 -4.44
C ILE A 24 -21.97 9.94 -5.38
N GLN A 25 -21.73 11.17 -4.92
CA GLN A 25 -20.97 12.15 -5.69
C GLN A 25 -19.49 11.81 -5.74
N VAL A 26 -18.91 11.30 -4.65
CA VAL A 26 -17.52 10.86 -4.64
C VAL A 26 -17.30 9.77 -5.70
N ALA A 27 -18.15 8.74 -5.72
CA ALA A 27 -18.03 7.67 -6.71
C ALA A 27 -18.13 8.20 -8.15
N LEU A 28 -19.15 9.00 -8.47
CA LEU A 28 -19.45 9.42 -9.83
C LEU A 28 -18.61 10.59 -10.35
N GLN A 29 -18.27 11.54 -9.47
CA GLN A 29 -17.66 12.83 -9.84
C GLN A 29 -16.21 12.95 -9.37
N VAL A 30 -15.69 11.99 -8.61
CA VAL A 30 -14.29 11.98 -8.16
C VAL A 30 -13.60 10.68 -8.57
N SER A 31 -14.09 9.52 -8.12
CA SER A 31 -13.41 8.23 -8.35
C SER A 31 -13.39 7.80 -9.82
N LEU A 32 -14.48 7.99 -10.57
CA LEU A 32 -14.47 7.70 -12.02
C LEU A 32 -13.52 8.64 -12.79
N PRO A 33 -13.57 9.98 -12.60
CA PRO A 33 -12.57 10.87 -13.20
C PRO A 33 -11.11 10.57 -12.80
N GLU A 34 -10.86 10.07 -11.58
CA GLU A 34 -9.50 9.65 -11.17
C GLU A 34 -8.95 8.53 -12.07
N ILE A 35 -9.81 7.63 -12.58
CA ILE A 35 -9.45 6.58 -13.54
C ILE A 35 -9.07 7.19 -14.90
N ASP A 36 -9.74 8.27 -15.30
CA ASP A 36 -9.39 9.05 -16.50
C ASP A 36 -8.11 9.91 -16.30
N GLY A 37 -7.46 9.84 -15.14
CA GLY A 37 -6.27 10.64 -14.80
C GLY A 37 -6.60 12.05 -14.32
N ALA A 38 -7.86 12.35 -14.01
CA ALA A 38 -8.22 13.64 -13.45
C ALA A 38 -7.65 13.81 -12.04
N ILE A 39 -7.36 15.06 -11.72
CA ILE A 39 -6.84 15.53 -10.44
C ILE A 39 -7.72 16.68 -9.96
N GLU A 40 -7.59 17.06 -8.69
CA GLU A 40 -8.17 18.29 -8.12
C GLU A 40 -9.71 18.33 -8.20
N PRO A 41 -10.43 17.56 -7.36
CA PRO A 41 -11.89 17.56 -7.33
C PRO A 41 -12.44 18.82 -6.64
N ILE A 42 -12.33 19.97 -7.32
CA ILE A 42 -12.70 21.29 -6.78
C ILE A 42 -14.16 21.57 -7.07
N ILE A 43 -14.90 21.96 -6.04
CA ILE A 43 -16.31 22.30 -6.15
C ILE A 43 -16.45 23.71 -6.71
N TYR A 44 -17.31 23.95 -7.70
CA TYR A 44 -17.46 25.31 -8.26
C TYR A 44 -18.87 25.89 -8.15
N ALA A 45 -19.88 25.04 -7.99
CA ALA A 45 -21.27 25.44 -7.90
C ALA A 45 -22.07 24.43 -7.10
N GLY A 46 -23.18 24.88 -6.51
CA GLY A 46 -24.11 24.00 -5.81
C GLY A 46 -25.54 24.52 -5.82
N ARG A 47 -26.48 23.64 -5.46
CA ARG A 47 -27.90 24.00 -5.38
C ARG A 47 -28.17 24.85 -4.15
N GLU A 48 -28.88 25.95 -4.33
CA GLU A 48 -29.45 26.72 -3.23
C GLU A 48 -30.67 25.98 -2.66
N GLY A 49 -30.70 25.75 -1.33
CA GLY A 49 -31.75 24.95 -0.70
C GLY A 49 -33.18 25.48 -0.92
N ALA A 50 -33.35 26.81 -1.06
CA ALA A 50 -34.67 27.43 -1.19
C ALA A 50 -35.27 27.35 -2.62
N THR A 51 -34.43 27.47 -3.65
CA THR A 51 -34.89 27.58 -5.04
C THR A 51 -34.51 26.38 -5.91
N GLY A 52 -33.58 25.54 -5.45
CA GLY A 52 -33.00 24.44 -6.21
C GLY A 52 -32.13 24.88 -7.39
N ARG A 53 -31.90 26.20 -7.56
CA ARG A 53 -31.04 26.74 -8.62
C ARG A 53 -29.58 26.47 -8.30
N SER A 54 -28.81 26.14 -9.31
CA SER A 54 -27.36 26.03 -9.17
C SER A 54 -26.74 27.43 -9.13
N VAL A 55 -26.03 27.74 -8.04
CA VAL A 55 -25.37 29.03 -7.81
C VAL A 55 -23.85 28.80 -7.78
N PRO A 56 -23.06 29.64 -8.47
CA PRO A 56 -21.60 29.56 -8.41
C PRO A 56 -21.08 30.00 -7.04
N LEU A 57 -20.00 29.36 -6.60
CA LEU A 57 -19.31 29.68 -5.35
C LEU A 57 -18.05 30.49 -5.68
N ALA A 58 -18.10 31.80 -5.44
CA ALA A 58 -17.10 32.73 -5.99
C ALA A 58 -15.67 32.40 -5.58
N ASP A 59 -15.44 32.07 -4.30
CA ASP A 59 -14.13 31.69 -3.77
C ASP A 59 -13.57 30.44 -4.46
N ARG A 60 -14.42 29.42 -4.65
CA ARG A 60 -13.99 28.17 -5.28
C ARG A 60 -13.81 28.29 -6.78
N VAL A 61 -14.63 29.11 -7.45
CA VAL A 61 -14.46 29.43 -8.88
C VAL A 61 -13.13 30.14 -9.10
N ASN A 62 -12.76 31.07 -8.20
CA ASN A 62 -11.46 31.75 -8.27
C ASN A 62 -10.30 30.75 -8.10
N LEU A 63 -10.34 29.89 -7.08
CA LEU A 63 -9.31 28.88 -6.87
C LEU A 63 -9.16 27.95 -8.09
N LEU A 64 -10.28 27.45 -8.63
CA LEU A 64 -10.28 26.61 -9.83
C LEU A 64 -9.65 27.33 -11.02
N ALA A 65 -9.99 28.61 -11.23
CA ALA A 65 -9.42 29.43 -12.29
C ALA A 65 -7.92 29.67 -12.09
N ASP A 66 -7.50 30.01 -10.86
CA ASP A 66 -6.10 30.27 -10.53
C ASP A 66 -5.23 29.03 -10.74
N ARG A 67 -5.70 27.85 -10.32
CA ARG A 67 -5.02 26.58 -10.56
C ARG A 67 -4.94 26.23 -12.04
N ALA A 68 -6.02 26.42 -12.79
CA ALA A 68 -6.01 26.21 -14.23
C ALA A 68 -5.03 27.15 -14.95
N LEU A 69 -4.95 28.42 -14.52
CA LEU A 69 -3.99 29.39 -15.04
C LEU A 69 -2.55 29.00 -14.66
N LYS A 70 -2.31 28.48 -13.46
CA LYS A 70 -0.99 27.99 -13.03
C LYS A 70 -0.52 26.78 -13.85
N TRP A 71 -1.38 25.79 -14.08
CA TRP A 71 -1.08 24.68 -15.00
C TRP A 71 -0.80 25.16 -16.43
N SER A 72 -1.60 26.10 -16.92
CA SER A 72 -1.37 26.70 -18.25
C SER A 72 -0.06 27.47 -18.32
N LYS A 73 0.28 28.25 -17.27
CA LYS A 73 1.55 28.97 -17.16
C LYS A 73 2.73 28.00 -17.12
N LEU A 74 2.62 26.91 -16.36
CA LEU A 74 3.65 25.87 -16.26
C LEU A 74 3.95 25.25 -17.64
N SER A 75 2.93 25.02 -18.46
CA SER A 75 3.11 24.49 -19.82
C SER A 75 3.77 25.49 -20.77
N ASN A 76 3.47 26.78 -20.65
CA ASN A 76 3.97 27.81 -21.57
C ASN A 76 5.32 28.43 -21.17
N LYS A 77 5.70 28.36 -19.88
CA LYS A 77 6.92 29.00 -19.38
C LYS A 77 8.18 28.28 -19.93
N PRO A 78 9.20 29.01 -20.43
CA PRO A 78 10.45 28.39 -20.86
C PRO A 78 11.09 27.60 -19.72
N LYS A 79 11.63 26.40 -20.02
CA LYS A 79 12.19 25.48 -18.99
C LYS A 79 13.25 26.14 -18.12
N GLN A 80 14.14 26.94 -18.71
CA GLN A 80 15.18 27.69 -17.99
C GLN A 80 14.63 28.67 -16.94
N ASP A 81 13.40 29.18 -17.12
CA ASP A 81 12.77 30.16 -16.23
C ASP A 81 11.82 29.50 -15.22
N LYS A 82 11.57 28.18 -15.34
CA LYS A 82 10.65 27.46 -14.45
C LYS A 82 11.29 27.26 -13.08
N LYS A 83 10.56 27.67 -12.05
CA LYS A 83 10.94 27.50 -10.65
C LYS A 83 10.27 26.28 -10.04
N ILE A 84 11.07 25.30 -9.64
CA ILE A 84 10.58 24.02 -9.11
C ILE A 84 10.93 23.92 -7.63
N ALA A 85 9.91 23.76 -6.78
CA ALA A 85 10.12 23.41 -5.38
C ALA A 85 10.13 21.89 -5.21
N ILE A 86 11.12 21.35 -4.53
CA ILE A 86 11.23 19.97 -4.10
C ILE A 86 11.03 19.93 -2.60
N THR A 87 9.98 19.28 -2.12
CA THR A 87 9.68 19.16 -0.68
C THR A 87 10.02 17.77 -0.17
N ILE A 88 10.88 17.68 0.84
CA ILE A 88 11.21 16.44 1.56
C ILE A 88 10.63 16.44 2.97
N PHE A 89 10.38 15.25 3.51
CA PHE A 89 9.78 15.08 4.83
C PHE A 89 10.82 14.65 5.88
N SER A 90 10.58 15.03 7.13
CA SER A 90 11.37 14.60 8.30
C SER A 90 10.48 13.76 9.21
N PHE A 91 10.37 12.46 8.92
CA PHE A 91 9.55 11.53 9.68
C PHE A 91 10.30 10.20 9.92
N PRO A 92 10.51 9.75 11.18
CA PRO A 92 10.22 10.42 12.45
C PRO A 92 10.86 11.81 12.58
N PRO A 93 10.23 12.77 13.30
CA PRO A 93 10.64 14.16 13.40
C PRO A 93 11.81 14.32 14.37
N ASP A 94 12.98 13.87 13.91
CA ASP A 94 14.28 14.23 14.45
C ASP A 94 15.09 14.89 13.33
N LYS A 95 15.94 15.87 13.69
CA LYS A 95 16.77 16.59 12.73
C LYS A 95 17.70 15.65 11.94
N GLY A 96 17.99 14.46 12.45
CA GLY A 96 18.80 13.43 11.79
C GLY A 96 18.08 12.56 10.74
N ASN A 97 16.73 12.53 10.70
CA ASN A 97 15.96 11.59 9.86
C ASN A 97 15.35 12.22 8.59
N VAL A 98 15.90 13.35 8.15
CA VAL A 98 15.45 14.11 6.98
C VAL A 98 15.55 13.24 5.72
N GLY A 99 14.47 13.21 4.93
CA GLY A 99 14.44 12.46 3.67
C GLY A 99 14.25 10.95 3.85
N THR A 100 13.58 10.52 4.92
CA THR A 100 13.13 9.13 5.05
C THR A 100 11.79 8.95 4.35
N ALA A 101 11.69 7.97 3.46
CA ALA A 101 10.46 7.62 2.76
C ALA A 101 10.36 6.10 2.61
N ALA A 102 9.12 5.58 2.58
CA ALA A 102 8.89 4.15 2.48
C ALA A 102 9.57 3.58 1.22
N TYR A 103 10.62 2.79 1.45
CA TYR A 103 11.42 2.11 0.44
C TYR A 103 12.00 3.01 -0.67
N LEU A 104 12.26 4.29 -0.39
CA LEU A 104 12.82 5.23 -1.37
C LEU A 104 14.11 5.87 -0.84
N ASP A 105 15.17 5.85 -1.64
CA ASP A 105 16.38 6.63 -1.39
C ASP A 105 16.12 8.05 -1.90
N VAL A 106 15.69 8.92 -0.98
CA VAL A 106 15.24 10.27 -1.32
C VAL A 106 16.35 11.10 -1.97
N PHE A 107 17.57 11.08 -1.43
CA PHE A 107 18.64 11.92 -1.94
C PHE A 107 19.24 11.42 -3.26
N ASP A 108 19.39 10.11 -3.47
CA ASP A 108 19.76 9.61 -4.81
C ASP A 108 18.64 9.86 -5.83
N SER A 109 17.37 9.76 -5.42
CA SER A 109 16.24 10.09 -6.29
C SER A 109 16.18 11.58 -6.65
N ILE A 110 16.43 12.47 -5.70
CA ILE A 110 16.55 13.91 -5.96
C ILE A 110 17.71 14.19 -6.91
N LYS A 111 18.86 13.55 -6.72
CA LYS A 111 20.01 13.68 -7.63
C LYS A 111 19.64 13.27 -9.06
N ALA A 112 18.91 12.16 -9.23
CA ALA A 112 18.42 11.70 -10.53
C ALA A 112 17.48 12.73 -11.18
N VAL A 113 16.52 13.26 -10.42
CA VAL A 113 15.59 14.30 -10.90
C VAL A 113 16.32 15.59 -11.27
N LEU A 114 17.30 16.04 -10.47
CA LEU A 114 18.11 17.22 -10.79
C LEU A 114 18.96 17.02 -12.06
N GLY A 115 19.49 15.80 -12.24
CA GLY A 115 20.21 15.41 -13.47
C GLY A 115 19.30 15.54 -14.70
N GLU A 116 18.12 14.94 -14.64
CA GLU A 116 17.12 15.02 -15.73
C GLU A 116 16.68 16.46 -16.00
N LEU A 117 16.41 17.25 -14.96
CA LEU A 117 16.07 18.67 -15.08
C LEU A 117 17.16 19.45 -15.84
N LYS A 118 18.44 19.22 -15.51
CA LYS A 118 19.58 19.86 -16.20
C LYS A 118 19.65 19.44 -17.66
N GLU A 119 19.50 18.15 -17.95
CA GLU A 119 19.52 17.62 -19.32
C GLU A 119 18.38 18.21 -20.17
N GLN A 120 17.21 18.42 -19.57
CA GLN A 120 16.07 19.06 -20.21
C GLN A 120 16.16 20.59 -20.33
N GLY A 121 17.19 21.22 -19.74
CA GLY A 121 17.47 22.65 -19.85
C GLY A 121 16.81 23.53 -18.78
N TYR A 122 16.47 22.97 -17.62
CA TYR A 122 16.10 23.76 -16.43
C TYR A 122 17.36 24.36 -15.78
N ASP A 123 17.20 25.52 -15.13
CA ASP A 123 18.28 26.13 -14.34
C ASP A 123 18.33 25.52 -12.94
N ILE A 124 19.30 24.64 -12.70
CA ILE A 124 19.56 24.02 -11.39
C ILE A 124 20.71 24.67 -10.62
N GLY A 125 21.22 25.82 -11.08
CA GLY A 125 22.37 26.51 -10.47
C GLY A 125 23.58 25.60 -10.24
N ASP A 126 24.17 25.71 -9.04
CA ASP A 126 25.37 24.97 -8.62
C ASP A 126 25.06 23.68 -7.84
N ALA A 127 23.91 23.04 -8.09
CA ALA A 127 23.55 21.79 -7.41
C ALA A 127 24.61 20.69 -7.66
N PRO A 128 25.17 20.05 -6.60
CA PRO A 128 26.21 19.07 -6.76
C PRO A 128 25.63 17.72 -7.21
N LEU A 129 25.76 17.39 -8.50
CA LEU A 129 25.24 16.15 -9.08
C LEU A 129 26.16 14.94 -8.93
N ASP A 130 27.39 15.13 -8.44
CA ASP A 130 28.40 14.06 -8.39
C ASP A 130 28.15 13.07 -7.24
N ASP A 131 27.60 13.54 -6.11
CA ASP A 131 27.41 12.75 -4.89
C ASP A 131 26.14 13.22 -4.13
N LYS A 132 25.27 12.26 -3.76
CA LYS A 132 24.08 12.55 -2.96
C LYS A 132 24.42 13.17 -1.60
N SER A 133 25.55 12.78 -1.02
CA SER A 133 26.02 13.27 0.29
C SER A 133 26.35 14.76 0.23
N ALA A 134 26.80 15.24 -0.95
CA ALA A 134 27.04 16.66 -1.17
C ALA A 134 25.74 17.47 -1.22
N ILE A 135 24.66 16.90 -1.76
CA ILE A 135 23.32 17.53 -1.73
C ILE A 135 22.81 17.57 -0.28
N MET A 136 22.88 16.44 0.41
CA MET A 136 22.43 16.31 1.80
C MET A 136 23.15 17.31 2.72
N ALA A 137 24.47 17.43 2.60
CA ALA A 137 25.28 18.35 3.41
C ALA A 137 24.95 19.84 3.19
N GLN A 138 24.29 20.21 2.09
CA GLN A 138 23.81 21.59 1.88
C GLN A 138 22.49 21.89 2.61
N ILE A 139 21.75 20.84 2.98
CA ILE A 139 20.42 20.94 3.62
C ILE A 139 20.52 20.64 5.11
N LEU A 140 21.35 19.67 5.49
CA LEU A 140 21.58 19.25 6.87
C LEU A 140 23.08 19.36 7.17
N ASP A 141 23.43 20.30 8.06
CA ASP A 141 24.79 20.45 8.56
C ASP A 141 25.13 19.32 9.53
N ASP A 142 26.32 18.75 9.38
CA ASP A 142 26.84 17.60 10.13
C ASP A 142 25.81 16.47 10.43
N PRO A 143 25.31 15.77 9.39
CA PRO A 143 24.24 14.79 9.53
C PRO A 143 24.62 13.57 10.39
N GLU A 144 25.90 13.23 10.46
CA GLU A 144 26.41 12.12 11.30
C GLU A 144 26.75 12.57 12.73
N ALA A 145 26.50 13.83 13.06
CA ALA A 145 26.85 14.44 14.34
C ALA A 145 28.32 14.23 14.76
N LYS A 146 29.25 14.28 13.79
CA LYS A 146 30.68 14.03 14.02
C LYS A 146 31.34 15.13 14.86
N ILE A 147 30.83 16.36 14.75
CA ILE A 147 31.40 17.60 15.27
C ILE A 147 30.35 18.41 16.06
N SER A 148 29.12 18.52 15.57
CA SER A 148 27.99 19.25 16.15
C SER A 148 26.68 18.48 16.01
N SER A 149 25.64 18.89 16.75
CA SER A 149 24.29 18.37 16.52
C SER A 149 23.82 18.70 15.08
N PRO A 150 23.11 17.78 14.40
CA PRO A 150 22.60 18.05 13.07
C PRO A 150 21.69 19.29 13.07
N ASP A 151 21.91 20.23 12.16
CA ASP A 151 21.09 21.42 12.03
C ASP A 151 20.68 21.71 10.59
N LEU A 152 19.44 22.15 10.41
CA LEU A 152 18.86 22.38 9.09
C LEU A 152 19.30 23.74 8.54
N ASN A 153 19.64 23.77 7.25
CA ASN A 153 19.95 25.02 6.56
C ASN A 153 18.72 25.93 6.53
N VAL A 154 18.88 27.17 7.01
CA VAL A 154 17.83 28.20 6.95
C VAL A 154 17.93 28.91 5.60
N ALA A 155 17.02 28.59 4.69
CA ALA A 155 16.92 29.25 3.38
C ALA A 155 16.35 30.66 3.49
N TYR A 156 15.39 30.85 4.39
CA TYR A 156 14.67 32.10 4.52
C TYR A 156 14.22 32.36 5.96
N ARG A 157 14.24 33.63 6.36
CA ARG A 157 13.73 34.13 7.64
C ARG A 157 12.58 35.08 7.35
N MET A 158 11.36 34.60 7.53
CA MET A 158 10.14 35.38 7.29
C MET A 158 9.81 36.17 8.55
N SER A 159 9.74 37.49 8.41
CA SER A 159 9.33 38.34 9.53
C SER A 159 7.86 38.11 9.86
N THR A 160 7.45 38.37 11.10
CA THR A 160 6.03 38.24 11.49
C THR A 160 5.12 39.13 10.65
N ASP A 161 5.55 40.36 10.36
CA ASP A 161 4.76 41.32 9.60
C ASP A 161 4.52 40.82 8.16
N GLU A 162 5.57 40.31 7.51
CA GLU A 162 5.48 39.69 6.18
C GLU A 162 4.62 38.42 6.21
N TYR A 163 4.73 37.60 7.26
CA TYR A 163 3.92 36.39 7.42
C TYR A 163 2.42 36.70 7.52
N TYR A 164 2.03 37.68 8.33
CA TYR A 164 0.62 38.11 8.45
C TYR A 164 0.11 38.79 7.17
N GLU A 165 0.98 39.50 6.43
CA GLU A 165 0.61 40.09 5.14
C GLU A 165 0.35 39.02 4.07
N LEU A 166 1.23 38.01 3.99
CA LEU A 166 1.19 37.00 2.93
C LEU A 166 0.32 35.78 3.27
N THR A 167 -0.05 35.59 4.53
CA THR A 167 -0.82 34.43 5.02
C THR A 167 -2.13 34.87 5.68
N PRO A 168 -3.22 35.07 4.89
CA PRO A 168 -4.48 35.62 5.41
C PRO A 168 -5.16 34.80 6.52
N TYR A 169 -4.81 33.52 6.64
CA TYR A 169 -5.33 32.60 7.66
C TYR A 169 -4.39 32.43 8.86
N ALA A 170 -3.35 33.26 9.00
CA ALA A 170 -2.40 33.18 10.11
C ALA A 170 -3.09 33.34 11.48
N GLU A 171 -4.06 34.24 11.59
CA GLU A 171 -4.83 34.47 12.82
C GLU A 171 -5.62 33.22 13.26
N ASP A 172 -6.11 32.41 12.30
CA ASP A 172 -6.83 31.15 12.59
C ASP A 172 -5.91 30.11 13.28
N LEU A 173 -4.60 30.29 13.25
CA LEU A 173 -3.64 29.37 13.86
C LEU A 173 -3.33 29.75 15.32
N GLU A 174 -3.61 31.00 15.72
CA GLU A 174 -3.21 31.52 17.03
C GLU A 174 -3.94 30.85 18.19
N GLU A 175 -5.15 30.33 17.96
CA GLU A 175 -5.90 29.57 18.96
C GLU A 175 -5.07 28.41 19.52
N ASN A 176 -4.35 27.71 18.64
CA ASN A 176 -3.55 26.54 19.01
C ASN A 176 -2.07 26.88 19.24
N TRP A 177 -1.53 27.91 18.58
CA TRP A 177 -0.10 28.17 18.52
C TRP A 177 0.37 29.48 19.15
N GLY A 178 -0.57 30.32 19.62
CA GLY A 178 -0.28 31.70 20.03
C GLY A 178 0.07 32.58 18.83
N PRO A 179 0.49 33.84 19.03
CA PRO A 179 0.89 34.71 17.93
C PRO A 179 2.19 34.23 17.25
N ALA A 180 2.34 34.54 15.96
CA ALA A 180 3.59 34.31 15.23
C ALA A 180 4.77 35.08 15.88
N PRO A 181 6.01 34.57 15.85
CA PRO A 181 6.48 33.40 15.10
C PRO A 181 6.24 32.05 15.81
N GLY A 182 5.64 32.03 17.00
CA GLY A 182 5.49 30.83 17.81
C GLY A 182 6.83 30.20 18.24
N ASN A 183 6.77 28.93 18.66
CA ASN A 183 7.92 28.20 19.20
C ASN A 183 8.55 27.19 18.23
N LEU A 184 7.83 26.79 17.18
CA LEU A 184 8.28 25.80 16.20
C LEU A 184 8.77 26.50 14.94
N ASN A 185 9.94 26.08 14.44
CA ASN A 185 10.65 26.70 13.31
C ASN A 185 10.77 28.21 13.47
N SER A 186 11.28 28.64 14.61
CA SER A 186 11.38 30.04 15.00
C SER A 186 12.76 30.31 15.59
N ASP A 187 13.34 31.48 15.30
CA ASP A 187 14.52 31.99 16.01
C ASP A 187 14.15 32.93 17.18
N GLY A 188 12.85 32.99 17.52
CA GLY A 188 12.26 33.89 18.51
C GLY A 188 11.78 35.22 17.94
N GLN A 189 12.17 35.59 16.71
CA GLN A 189 11.72 36.81 16.03
C GLN A 189 11.08 36.52 14.66
N ASN A 190 11.58 35.51 13.96
CA ASN A 190 11.20 35.18 12.59
C ASN A 190 10.77 33.71 12.50
N LEU A 191 9.93 33.42 11.51
CA LEU A 191 9.64 32.08 11.05
C LEU A 191 10.76 31.59 10.13
N LEU A 192 11.25 30.39 10.37
CA LEU A 192 12.37 29.78 9.67
C LEU A 192 11.85 28.81 8.60
N VAL A 193 12.24 29.05 7.35
CA VAL A 193 12.03 28.12 6.25
C VAL A 193 13.32 27.35 6.02
N TYR A 194 13.27 26.05 6.24
CA TYR A 194 14.42 25.16 6.09
C TYR A 194 14.52 24.63 4.65
N GLY A 195 15.73 24.66 4.09
CA GLY A 195 15.99 24.19 2.74
C GLY A 195 17.21 24.85 2.11
N LYS A 196 17.38 24.65 0.80
CA LYS A 196 18.45 25.23 0.01
C LYS A 196 17.98 25.54 -1.41
N GLU A 197 18.34 26.72 -1.91
CA GLU A 197 18.10 27.14 -3.29
C GLU A 197 19.33 26.83 -4.19
N PHE A 198 19.04 26.36 -5.40
CA PHE A 198 19.98 25.99 -6.45
C PHE A 198 19.45 26.51 -7.80
N GLY A 199 19.81 27.74 -8.16
CA GLY A 199 19.25 28.39 -9.35
C GLY A 199 17.74 28.56 -9.22
N ASN A 200 16.98 27.96 -10.13
CA ASN A 200 15.52 27.94 -10.09
C ASN A 200 14.93 26.70 -9.39
N VAL A 201 15.75 25.90 -8.69
CA VAL A 201 15.26 24.76 -7.89
C VAL A 201 15.44 25.04 -6.41
N PHE A 202 14.40 24.86 -5.61
CA PHE A 202 14.45 24.94 -4.15
C PHE A 202 14.21 23.57 -3.55
N ILE A 203 15.13 23.07 -2.70
CA ILE A 203 14.93 21.83 -1.94
C ILE A 203 14.63 22.19 -0.50
N GLY A 204 13.37 22.03 -0.07
CA GLY A 204 12.89 22.44 1.24
C GLY A 204 12.48 21.26 2.12
N VAL A 205 12.65 21.41 3.43
CA VAL A 205 12.23 20.43 4.42
C VAL A 205 10.88 20.84 4.98
N GLN A 206 9.85 20.01 4.76
CA GLN A 206 8.52 20.23 5.31
C GLN A 206 8.60 20.13 6.85
N PRO A 207 8.03 21.09 7.58
CA PRO A 207 7.89 20.99 9.03
C PRO A 207 6.99 19.82 9.44
N SER A 208 7.14 19.29 10.66
CA SER A 208 6.26 18.25 11.20
C SER A 208 4.87 18.82 11.54
N PHE A 209 3.93 17.96 11.95
CA PHE A 209 2.62 18.41 12.44
C PHE A 209 2.71 19.28 13.70
N GLY A 210 3.81 19.20 14.46
CA GLY A 210 3.97 19.87 15.74
C GLY A 210 3.24 19.19 16.91
N TYR A 211 2.85 17.92 16.77
CA TYR A 211 2.33 17.13 17.89
C TYR A 211 3.42 16.79 18.91
N GLU A 212 4.68 16.78 18.48
CA GLU A 212 5.83 16.53 19.35
C GLU A 212 6.03 17.69 20.34
N GLY A 213 5.96 17.38 21.64
CA GLY A 213 6.28 18.30 22.73
C GLY A 213 5.13 18.70 23.66
N ASP A 214 3.87 18.47 23.27
CA ASP A 214 2.70 18.66 24.16
C ASP A 214 1.74 17.46 24.08
N PRO A 215 1.94 16.43 24.94
CA PRO A 215 1.12 15.21 24.95
C PRO A 215 -0.37 15.48 25.18
N MET A 216 -0.72 16.60 25.83
CA MET A 216 -2.11 16.96 26.08
C MET A 216 -2.83 17.38 24.79
N ARG A 217 -2.13 18.01 23.83
CA ARG A 217 -2.75 18.39 22.54
C ARG A 217 -3.19 17.17 21.73
N LEU A 218 -2.39 16.12 21.76
CA LEU A 218 -2.67 14.84 21.10
C LEU A 218 -3.94 14.15 21.66
N LEU A 219 -4.33 14.48 22.89
CA LEU A 219 -5.50 13.94 23.61
C LEU A 219 -6.76 14.82 23.48
N PHE A 220 -6.63 16.13 23.31
CA PHE A 220 -7.76 17.08 23.42
C PHE A 220 -8.07 17.89 22.15
N ALA A 221 -7.19 17.95 21.15
CA ALA A 221 -7.40 18.77 19.97
C ALA A 221 -8.47 18.14 19.04
N LYS A 222 -9.74 18.51 19.23
CA LYS A 222 -10.81 18.27 18.23
C LYS A 222 -10.57 19.04 16.92
N SER A 223 -9.73 20.06 16.96
CA SER A 223 -9.37 20.96 15.87
C SER A 223 -7.85 21.14 15.81
N ALA A 224 -7.13 20.09 15.44
CA ALA A 224 -5.71 20.26 15.10
C ALA A 224 -5.57 21.30 13.96
N SER A 225 -4.54 22.14 14.02
CA SER A 225 -4.21 23.10 12.96
C SER A 225 -2.71 23.05 12.70
N PRO A 226 -2.24 23.38 11.48
CA PRO A 226 -0.81 23.52 11.23
C PRO A 226 -0.22 24.62 12.13
N HIS A 227 1.00 24.42 12.61
CA HIS A 227 1.74 25.49 13.29
C HIS A 227 2.22 26.57 12.30
N HIS A 228 2.56 27.75 12.79
CA HIS A 228 2.96 28.88 11.95
C HIS A 228 4.12 28.56 11.00
N GLY A 229 5.14 27.82 11.46
CA GLY A 229 6.25 27.37 10.62
C GLY A 229 5.82 26.52 9.41
N PHE A 230 4.82 25.65 9.57
CA PHE A 230 4.26 24.85 8.48
C PHE A 230 3.56 25.74 7.45
N ALA A 231 2.76 26.70 7.91
CA ALA A 231 2.11 27.66 7.02
C ALA A 231 3.14 28.56 6.31
N ALA A 232 4.13 29.07 7.04
CA ALA A 232 5.20 29.92 6.50
C ALA A 232 6.01 29.22 5.39
N TYR A 233 6.25 27.91 5.52
CA TYR A 233 6.89 27.11 4.47
C TYR A 233 6.13 27.19 3.14
N TYR A 234 4.82 26.94 3.16
CA TYR A 234 4.00 26.99 1.94
C TYR A 234 3.77 28.42 1.44
N THR A 235 3.63 29.40 2.33
CA THR A 235 3.60 30.83 1.97
C THR A 235 4.88 31.23 1.24
N TYR A 236 6.04 30.78 1.71
CA TYR A 236 7.32 31.02 1.05
C TYR A 236 7.35 30.40 -0.36
N LEU A 237 6.94 29.13 -0.51
CA LEU A 237 6.90 28.48 -1.82
C LEU A 237 6.03 29.23 -2.84
N GLU A 238 4.83 29.66 -2.42
CA GLU A 238 3.87 30.28 -3.34
C GLU A 238 4.18 31.76 -3.62
N LYS A 239 4.51 32.54 -2.59
CA LYS A 239 4.51 34.01 -2.65
C LYS A 239 5.91 34.64 -2.70
N ILE A 240 6.93 33.96 -2.20
CA ILE A 240 8.30 34.52 -2.10
C ILE A 240 9.24 33.86 -3.10
N PHE A 241 9.35 32.53 -3.05
CA PHE A 241 10.09 31.78 -4.07
C PHE A 241 9.36 31.82 -5.42
N GLU A 242 8.03 31.93 -5.39
CA GLU A 242 7.15 31.93 -6.56
C GLU A 242 7.29 30.67 -7.42
N ALA A 243 7.23 29.50 -6.77
CA ALA A 243 7.27 28.21 -7.46
C ALA A 243 6.19 28.14 -8.56
N ASP A 244 6.58 27.62 -9.72
CA ASP A 244 5.63 27.26 -10.78
C ASP A 244 5.03 25.87 -10.54
N ALA A 245 5.75 24.99 -9.85
CA ALA A 245 5.27 23.69 -9.38
C ALA A 245 6.01 23.23 -8.12
N VAL A 246 5.38 22.36 -7.33
CA VAL A 246 6.02 21.64 -6.23
C VAL A 246 6.00 20.14 -6.50
N LEU A 247 7.14 19.48 -6.27
CA LEU A 247 7.32 18.04 -6.30
C LEU A 247 7.65 17.59 -4.89
N HIS A 248 6.82 16.76 -4.27
CA HIS A 248 7.19 16.20 -2.97
C HIS A 248 7.61 14.74 -3.06
N PHE A 249 8.55 14.41 -2.17
CA PHE A 249 9.19 13.10 -2.07
C PHE A 249 8.79 12.43 -0.76
N GLY A 250 8.10 11.30 -0.89
CA GLY A 250 7.78 10.42 0.23
C GLY A 250 6.28 10.16 0.38
N THR A 251 5.95 9.15 1.17
CA THR A 251 4.59 8.62 1.33
C THR A 251 3.85 9.16 2.55
N HIS A 252 4.47 10.04 3.35
CA HIS A 252 3.91 10.52 4.62
C HIS A 252 3.98 12.05 4.71
N GLY A 253 3.59 12.73 3.63
CA GLY A 253 3.44 14.17 3.67
C GLY A 253 2.39 14.56 4.71
N SER A 254 2.68 15.61 5.48
CA SER A 254 1.73 16.06 6.52
C SER A 254 0.57 16.85 5.92
N LEU A 255 0.78 17.45 4.75
CA LEU A 255 -0.15 18.38 4.09
C LEU A 255 -1.52 17.76 3.84
N GLU A 256 -1.58 16.57 3.25
CA GLU A 256 -2.83 15.93 2.87
C GLU A 256 -3.66 15.48 4.08
N PHE A 257 -3.02 15.15 5.21
CA PHE A 257 -3.72 14.71 6.43
C PHE A 257 -4.03 15.86 7.40
N MET A 258 -3.72 17.12 7.03
CA MET A 258 -4.13 18.29 7.81
C MET A 258 -5.66 18.40 7.89
N PRO A 259 -6.22 18.93 9.00
CA PRO A 259 -7.66 18.95 9.19
C PRO A 259 -8.47 19.70 8.12
N GLY A 260 -9.63 19.12 7.81
CA GLY A 260 -10.51 19.55 6.73
C GLY A 260 -11.42 18.41 6.24
N LYS A 261 -12.36 18.74 5.36
CA LYS A 261 -13.33 17.80 4.73
C LYS A 261 -12.62 16.65 4.05
N GLN A 262 -13.21 15.46 3.93
CA GLN A 262 -12.55 14.28 3.32
C GLN A 262 -12.22 14.47 1.84
N VAL A 263 -13.16 15.06 1.09
CA VAL A 263 -13.05 15.33 -0.34
C VAL A 263 -13.95 16.50 -0.72
N GLY A 264 -13.53 17.27 -1.73
CA GLY A 264 -14.20 18.52 -2.09
C GLY A 264 -13.98 19.58 -1.01
N MET A 265 -12.73 20.02 -0.87
CA MET A 265 -12.31 20.95 0.18
C MET A 265 -13.04 22.30 0.07
N SER A 266 -13.27 22.92 1.22
CA SER A 266 -13.71 24.31 1.34
C SER A 266 -12.52 25.23 1.60
N GLY A 267 -12.73 26.54 1.46
CA GLY A 267 -11.74 27.56 1.85
C GLY A 267 -11.46 27.66 3.34
N THR A 268 -12.00 26.74 4.16
CA THR A 268 -11.68 26.55 5.58
C THR A 268 -10.81 25.32 5.84
N CYS A 269 -10.58 24.48 4.84
CA CYS A 269 -9.73 23.29 4.98
C CYS A 269 -8.27 23.70 4.89
N TYR A 270 -7.42 23.24 5.81
CA TYR A 270 -5.99 23.59 5.79
C TYR A 270 -5.25 23.08 4.55
N PRO A 271 -5.45 21.84 4.05
CA PRO A 271 -4.81 21.40 2.81
C PRO A 271 -5.06 22.36 1.63
N ASP A 272 -6.29 22.86 1.49
CA ASP A 272 -6.71 23.82 0.46
C ASP A 272 -5.98 25.16 0.60
N ARG A 273 -5.93 25.70 1.82
CA ARG A 273 -5.29 26.99 2.12
C ARG A 273 -3.78 26.97 1.98
N LEU A 274 -3.15 25.86 2.38
CA LEU A 274 -1.70 25.69 2.39
C LEU A 274 -1.14 25.54 0.97
N ILE A 275 -1.67 24.60 0.17
CA ILE A 275 -1.18 24.39 -1.21
C ILE A 275 -1.74 25.44 -2.18
N ASN A 276 -2.94 25.95 -1.89
CA ASN A 276 -3.64 26.99 -2.63
C ASN A 276 -3.61 26.78 -4.14
N SER A 277 -2.97 27.67 -4.90
CA SER A 277 -2.96 27.65 -6.36
C SER A 277 -1.82 26.82 -6.97
N LEU A 278 -0.92 26.26 -6.16
CA LEU A 278 0.32 25.64 -6.62
C LEU A 278 0.08 24.27 -7.29
N PRO A 279 0.50 24.06 -8.55
CA PRO A 279 0.53 22.73 -9.16
C PRO A 279 1.41 21.79 -8.33
N SER A 280 0.87 20.64 -7.94
CA SER A 280 1.55 19.67 -7.09
C SER A 280 1.74 18.35 -7.82
N ALA A 281 2.98 17.88 -7.85
CA ALA A 281 3.36 16.53 -8.21
C ALA A 281 3.85 15.81 -6.95
N TYR A 282 3.57 14.52 -6.87
CA TYR A 282 3.87 13.70 -5.70
C TYR A 282 4.42 12.36 -6.14
N LEU A 283 5.55 11.95 -5.59
CA LEU A 283 6.08 10.62 -5.80
C LEU A 283 5.50 9.67 -4.75
N TYR A 284 4.74 8.68 -5.22
CA TYR A 284 4.13 7.67 -4.36
C TYR A 284 4.52 6.26 -4.84
N ALA A 285 4.68 5.33 -3.90
CA ALA A 285 4.91 3.94 -4.25
C ALA A 285 3.68 3.39 -4.97
N ALA A 286 3.88 2.65 -6.07
CA ALA A 286 2.80 2.06 -6.86
C ALA A 286 1.88 1.15 -6.02
N ASN A 287 2.42 0.59 -4.93
CA ASN A 287 1.70 -0.25 -3.99
C ASN A 287 0.99 0.50 -2.85
N ASN A 288 0.91 1.83 -2.89
CA ASN A 288 0.17 2.62 -1.89
C ASN A 288 -0.92 3.51 -2.54
N PRO A 289 -1.89 2.90 -3.25
CA PRO A 289 -2.94 3.65 -3.94
C PRO A 289 -3.86 4.44 -2.99
N SER A 290 -4.05 3.95 -1.77
CA SER A 290 -4.99 4.57 -0.82
C SER A 290 -4.53 5.94 -0.37
N GLU A 291 -3.27 6.09 0.04
CA GLU A 291 -2.73 7.38 0.50
C GLU A 291 -2.48 8.33 -0.68
N ALA A 292 -2.04 7.81 -1.83
CA ALA A 292 -1.97 8.59 -3.07
C ALA A 292 -3.34 9.21 -3.45
N THR A 293 -4.43 8.47 -3.24
CA THR A 293 -5.79 8.98 -3.47
C THR A 293 -6.16 10.09 -2.47
N ILE A 294 -5.70 10.02 -1.23
CA ILE A 294 -5.89 11.11 -0.26
C ILE A 294 -5.14 12.38 -0.72
N ALA A 295 -3.91 12.26 -1.18
CA ALA A 295 -3.16 13.38 -1.74
C ALA A 295 -3.86 14.00 -2.97
N LYS A 296 -4.37 13.18 -3.89
CA LYS A 296 -5.18 13.67 -5.04
C LYS A 296 -6.38 14.51 -4.62
N ARG A 297 -7.09 14.05 -3.58
CA ARG A 297 -8.37 14.63 -3.15
C ARG A 297 -8.21 15.82 -2.21
N ARG A 298 -7.13 15.88 -1.41
CA ARG A 298 -6.93 16.86 -0.35
C ARG A 298 -5.83 17.89 -0.65
N SER A 299 -4.72 17.47 -1.28
CA SER A 299 -3.59 18.36 -1.61
C SER A 299 -3.50 18.68 -3.11
N TYR A 300 -4.47 18.24 -3.91
CA TYR A 300 -4.55 18.53 -5.34
C TYR A 300 -3.36 17.98 -6.14
N SER A 301 -2.72 16.93 -5.63
CA SER A 301 -1.49 16.39 -6.21
C SER A 301 -1.76 15.42 -7.35
N ALA A 302 -0.97 15.49 -8.42
CA ALA A 302 -0.82 14.41 -9.38
C ALA A 302 0.23 13.42 -8.87
N THR A 303 -0.09 12.13 -8.80
CA THR A 303 0.71 11.13 -8.10
C THR A 303 1.46 10.23 -9.08
N VAL A 304 2.74 10.51 -9.29
CA VAL A 304 3.64 9.69 -10.12
C VAL A 304 4.02 8.44 -9.33
N SER A 305 3.67 7.28 -9.85
CA SER A 305 4.03 6.00 -9.25
C SER A 305 5.52 5.71 -9.42
N TYR A 306 6.19 5.28 -8.35
CA TYR A 306 7.50 4.62 -8.42
C TYR A 306 7.42 3.16 -7.97
N LEU A 307 8.35 2.33 -8.42
CA LEU A 307 8.40 0.92 -8.06
C LEU A 307 9.02 0.73 -6.67
N THR A 308 8.49 -0.20 -5.86
CA THR A 308 9.23 -0.62 -4.67
C THR A 308 10.49 -1.40 -5.06
N PRO A 309 11.54 -1.45 -4.22
CA PRO A 309 12.74 -2.21 -4.48
C PRO A 309 12.43 -3.63 -4.94
N PRO A 310 13.25 -4.21 -5.83
CA PRO A 310 13.08 -5.59 -6.24
C PRO A 310 13.05 -6.47 -4.99
N ALA A 311 12.02 -7.30 -4.94
CA ALA A 311 11.81 -8.11 -3.75
C ALA A 311 12.68 -9.36 -3.83
N GLU A 312 13.31 -9.71 -2.72
CA GLU A 312 14.15 -10.89 -2.59
C GLU A 312 13.50 -11.90 -1.65
N ASN A 313 13.84 -13.18 -1.82
CA ASN A 313 13.53 -14.18 -0.81
C ASN A 313 14.37 -13.89 0.44
N ALA A 314 13.74 -13.86 1.61
CA ALA A 314 14.42 -13.56 2.87
C ALA A 314 15.62 -14.49 3.15
N GLY A 315 15.57 -15.72 2.63
CA GLY A 315 16.63 -16.70 2.78
C GLY A 315 16.73 -17.22 4.22
N LEU A 316 17.81 -17.95 4.50
CA LEU A 316 18.09 -18.47 5.83
C LEU A 316 19.48 -18.03 6.27
N TYR A 317 19.63 -17.78 7.57
CA TYR A 317 20.87 -17.31 8.16
C TYR A 317 21.15 -18.01 9.50
N LYS A 318 22.44 -18.16 9.83
CA LYS A 318 22.92 -18.73 11.11
C LYS A 318 22.22 -20.06 11.44
N GLY A 319 21.64 -20.18 12.64
CA GLY A 319 21.00 -21.41 13.12
C GLY A 319 19.86 -21.92 12.23
N LEU A 320 19.12 -21.05 11.53
CA LEU A 320 18.06 -21.48 10.61
C LEU A 320 18.63 -22.20 9.37
N LYS A 321 19.82 -21.80 8.91
CA LYS A 321 20.52 -22.48 7.81
C LYS A 321 21.04 -23.84 8.26
N GLU A 322 21.65 -23.90 9.45
CA GLU A 322 22.09 -25.17 10.06
C GLU A 322 20.91 -26.15 10.22
N LEU A 323 19.76 -25.65 10.67
CA LEU A 323 18.54 -26.44 10.80
C LEU A 323 18.08 -27.02 9.46
N LYS A 324 18.11 -26.25 8.37
CA LYS A 324 17.80 -26.75 7.01
C LYS A 324 18.76 -27.85 6.57
N GLU A 325 20.05 -27.74 6.89
CA GLU A 325 21.05 -28.78 6.57
C GLU A 325 20.79 -30.08 7.35
N LEU A 326 20.36 -29.97 8.62
CA LEU A 326 19.95 -31.12 9.44
C LEU A 326 18.70 -31.81 8.87
N ILE A 327 17.68 -31.03 8.48
CA ILE A 327 16.46 -31.54 7.83
C ILE A 327 16.81 -32.23 6.51
N SER A 328 17.66 -31.62 5.69
CA SER A 328 18.12 -32.23 4.42
C SER A 328 18.84 -33.56 4.66
N SER A 329 19.64 -33.64 5.74
CA SER A 329 20.33 -34.88 6.13
C SER A 329 19.38 -35.97 6.60
N TYR A 330 18.21 -35.61 7.14
CA TYR A 330 17.20 -36.58 7.57
C TYR A 330 16.73 -37.46 6.41
N GLN A 331 16.56 -36.93 5.20
CA GLN A 331 16.10 -37.69 4.03
C GLN A 331 16.94 -38.94 3.74
N GLY A 332 18.27 -38.83 3.85
CA GLY A 332 19.19 -39.95 3.63
C GLY A 332 19.36 -40.86 4.86
N LEU A 333 18.96 -40.39 6.04
CA LEU A 333 19.15 -41.08 7.33
C LEU A 333 17.84 -41.62 7.93
N ARG A 334 16.68 -41.30 7.32
CA ARG A 334 15.33 -41.62 7.82
C ARG A 334 15.14 -43.09 8.15
N GLU A 335 15.50 -43.96 7.22
CA GLU A 335 15.39 -45.43 7.34
C GLU A 335 16.50 -46.05 8.20
N ASN A 336 17.48 -45.27 8.67
CA ASN A 336 18.56 -45.78 9.50
C ASN A 336 18.14 -45.83 10.97
N GLU A 337 17.98 -47.04 11.52
CA GLU A 337 17.51 -47.28 12.89
C GLU A 337 18.28 -46.53 13.99
N GLY A 338 19.59 -46.26 13.80
CA GLY A 338 20.40 -45.54 14.78
C GLY A 338 20.55 -44.05 14.50
N ARG A 339 20.66 -43.66 13.23
CA ARG A 339 20.98 -42.27 12.84
C ARG A 339 19.74 -41.41 12.60
N GLY A 340 18.62 -42.00 12.16
CA GLY A 340 17.36 -41.29 11.96
C GLY A 340 16.82 -40.66 13.26
N PRO A 341 16.78 -41.38 14.38
CA PRO A 341 16.43 -40.79 15.67
C PRO A 341 17.41 -39.72 16.15
N ALA A 342 18.72 -39.95 16.01
CA ALA A 342 19.74 -39.02 16.47
C ALA A 342 19.65 -37.66 15.75
N ILE A 343 19.42 -37.65 14.44
CA ILE A 343 19.27 -36.41 13.68
C ILE A 343 17.98 -35.68 14.06
N VAL A 344 16.88 -36.39 14.36
CA VAL A 344 15.62 -35.76 14.82
C VAL A 344 15.82 -35.07 16.17
N ASN A 345 16.54 -35.70 17.12
CA ASN A 345 16.89 -35.03 18.39
C ASN A 345 17.72 -33.76 18.15
N SER A 346 18.66 -33.77 17.20
CA SER A 346 19.40 -32.57 16.82
C SER A 346 18.51 -31.50 16.17
N ILE A 347 17.60 -31.88 15.27
CA ILE A 347 16.62 -30.98 14.64
C ILE A 347 15.76 -30.29 15.72
N VAL A 348 15.23 -31.05 16.68
CA VAL A 348 14.42 -30.50 17.78
C VAL A 348 15.25 -29.55 18.64
N SER A 349 16.46 -29.95 19.05
CA SER A 349 17.34 -29.10 19.87
C SER A 349 17.73 -27.78 19.17
N THR A 350 18.07 -27.83 17.88
CA THR A 350 18.36 -26.63 17.10
C THR A 350 17.12 -25.77 16.89
N SER A 351 15.93 -26.37 16.77
CA SER A 351 14.66 -25.64 16.65
C SER A 351 14.35 -24.80 17.90
N TYR A 352 14.57 -25.33 19.11
CA TYR A 352 14.51 -24.55 20.35
C TYR A 352 15.53 -23.41 20.38
N THR A 353 16.75 -23.65 19.91
CA THR A 353 17.78 -22.59 19.80
C THR A 353 17.35 -21.46 18.85
N CYS A 354 16.56 -21.79 17.83
CA CYS A 354 15.98 -20.84 16.88
C CYS A 354 14.65 -20.23 17.33
N ASN A 355 14.12 -20.60 18.51
CA ASN A 355 12.80 -20.24 19.04
C ASN A 355 11.59 -20.72 18.22
N LEU A 356 11.75 -21.77 17.40
CA LEU A 356 10.64 -22.33 16.60
C LEU A 356 9.64 -23.13 17.44
N ASP A 357 9.93 -23.38 18.71
CA ASP A 357 9.00 -23.94 19.70
C ASP A 357 7.77 -23.06 19.97
N LYS A 358 7.83 -21.78 19.55
CA LYS A 358 6.70 -20.85 19.65
C LYS A 358 5.79 -20.86 18.40
N ASP A 359 6.30 -21.41 17.30
CA ASP A 359 5.62 -21.44 16.00
C ASP A 359 5.08 -22.84 15.66
N VAL A 360 5.71 -23.88 16.22
CA VAL A 360 5.38 -25.29 16.02
C VAL A 360 5.24 -25.95 17.38
N ASP A 361 4.27 -26.85 17.52
CA ASP A 361 4.15 -27.70 18.70
C ASP A 361 5.31 -28.71 18.73
N LEU A 362 6.34 -28.39 19.50
CA LEU A 362 7.54 -29.21 19.65
C LEU A 362 7.49 -30.05 20.91
N PRO A 363 7.96 -31.31 20.85
CA PRO A 363 8.04 -32.15 22.04
C PRO A 363 9.08 -31.60 23.02
N ASP A 364 8.79 -31.77 24.31
CA ASP A 364 9.62 -31.25 25.40
C ASP A 364 11.09 -31.70 25.30
N LEU A 365 11.99 -30.73 25.28
CA LEU A 365 13.41 -30.95 24.99
C LEU A 365 14.12 -31.88 26.01
N GLU A 366 13.70 -31.85 27.28
CA GLU A 366 14.36 -32.62 28.34
C GLU A 366 13.90 -34.09 28.35
N THR A 367 12.67 -34.35 27.92
CA THR A 367 12.02 -35.66 28.02
C THR A 367 11.90 -36.40 26.69
N TYR A 368 11.97 -35.68 25.58
CA TYR A 368 11.83 -36.26 24.24
C TYR A 368 13.07 -37.06 23.84
N ASP A 369 12.83 -38.29 23.37
CA ASP A 369 13.84 -39.17 22.81
C ASP A 369 13.29 -39.81 21.53
N ALA A 370 13.70 -39.29 20.37
CA ALA A 370 13.26 -39.77 19.08
C ALA A 370 13.52 -41.28 18.85
N ALA A 371 14.42 -41.92 19.61
CA ALA A 371 14.68 -43.36 19.49
C ALA A 371 13.52 -44.21 20.02
N LYS A 372 12.68 -43.64 20.89
CA LYS A 372 11.48 -44.28 21.46
C LYS A 372 10.21 -43.98 20.65
N ASP A 373 10.34 -43.18 19.61
CA ASP A 373 9.22 -42.71 18.81
C ASP A 373 9.02 -43.53 17.53
N THR A 374 7.83 -43.43 16.94
CA THR A 374 7.50 -44.03 15.65
C THR A 374 8.14 -43.23 14.51
N ALA A 375 8.39 -43.88 13.37
CA ALA A 375 8.90 -43.19 12.18
C ALA A 375 7.92 -42.11 11.70
N GLU A 376 6.62 -42.42 11.72
CA GLU A 376 5.54 -41.52 11.32
C GLU A 376 5.49 -40.24 12.16
N ASN A 377 5.63 -40.34 13.49
CA ASN A 377 5.64 -39.15 14.34
C ASN A 377 6.92 -38.31 14.15
N ARG A 378 8.07 -38.95 13.97
CA ARG A 378 9.32 -38.24 13.63
C ARG A 378 9.20 -37.48 12.32
N ASP A 379 8.59 -38.08 11.30
CA ASP A 379 8.32 -37.42 10.03
C ASP A 379 7.38 -36.22 10.19
N GLY A 380 6.34 -36.34 11.03
CA GLY A 380 5.43 -35.25 11.36
C GLY A 380 6.14 -34.07 12.00
N ILE A 381 6.98 -34.31 13.02
CA ILE A 381 7.77 -33.26 13.68
C ILE A 381 8.70 -32.57 12.68
N VAL A 382 9.46 -33.34 11.89
CA VAL A 382 10.37 -32.79 10.89
C VAL A 382 9.61 -32.00 9.82
N GLY A 383 8.45 -32.50 9.37
CA GLY A 383 7.62 -31.85 8.37
C GLY A 383 7.05 -30.50 8.83
N GLN A 384 6.58 -30.40 10.08
CA GLN A 384 6.12 -29.14 10.66
C GLN A 384 7.23 -28.10 10.75
N ILE A 385 8.41 -28.49 11.26
CA ILE A 385 9.59 -27.61 11.34
C ILE A 385 10.03 -27.19 9.93
N TYR A 386 10.05 -28.13 8.98
CA TYR A 386 10.48 -27.86 7.62
C TYR A 386 9.54 -26.88 6.91
N SER A 387 8.23 -27.03 7.09
CA SER A 387 7.22 -26.12 6.57
C SER A 387 7.46 -24.67 7.06
N GLN A 388 7.74 -24.49 8.36
CA GLN A 388 8.08 -23.16 8.91
C GLN A 388 9.38 -22.60 8.34
N ILE A 389 10.43 -23.43 8.22
CA ILE A 389 11.70 -22.99 7.64
C ILE A 389 11.52 -22.56 6.18
N MET A 390 10.71 -23.29 5.41
CA MET A 390 10.37 -22.91 4.03
C MET A 390 9.52 -21.63 3.97
N GLN A 391 8.61 -21.42 4.91
CA GLN A 391 7.84 -20.18 5.01
C GLN A 391 8.75 -18.97 5.26
N ILE A 392 9.74 -19.09 6.15
CA ILE A 392 10.73 -18.04 6.40
C ILE A 392 11.59 -17.80 5.15
N GLU A 393 12.18 -18.86 4.59
CA GLU A 393 13.10 -18.76 3.45
C GLU A 393 12.42 -18.15 2.21
N SER A 394 11.19 -18.56 1.92
CA SER A 394 10.46 -18.17 0.71
C SER A 394 9.76 -16.83 0.84
N ARG A 395 9.68 -16.23 2.05
CA ARG A 395 9.03 -14.93 2.25
C ARG A 395 9.67 -13.88 1.35
N LEU A 396 8.87 -13.32 0.46
CA LEU A 396 9.30 -12.28 -0.46
C LEU A 396 9.17 -10.92 0.22
N LEU A 397 10.25 -10.16 0.29
CA LEU A 397 10.26 -8.82 0.87
C LEU A 397 11.22 -7.91 0.10
N PRO A 398 10.89 -6.62 -0.04
CA PRO A 398 11.81 -5.63 -0.61
C PRO A 398 13.06 -5.50 0.27
N CYS A 399 14.22 -5.74 -0.34
CA CYS A 399 15.53 -5.60 0.30
C CYS A 399 16.22 -4.35 -0.25
N GLY A 400 16.28 -3.28 0.56
CA GLY A 400 16.94 -2.03 0.18
C GLY A 400 15.96 -0.87 -0.08
N LEU A 401 16.41 0.10 -0.85
CA LEU A 401 15.67 1.32 -1.20
C LEU A 401 15.66 1.50 -2.72
N HIS A 402 14.59 2.10 -3.23
CA HIS A 402 14.40 2.41 -4.64
C HIS A 402 15.02 3.76 -4.96
N THR A 403 15.58 3.91 -6.16
CA THR A 403 16.03 5.19 -6.69
C THR A 403 15.21 5.51 -7.93
N VAL A 404 14.56 6.67 -7.94
CA VAL A 404 13.74 7.09 -9.09
C VAL A 404 14.56 7.10 -10.38
N GLY A 405 14.01 6.49 -11.43
CA GLY A 405 14.68 6.36 -12.73
C GLY A 405 15.75 5.26 -12.79
N VAL A 406 15.81 4.38 -11.78
CA VAL A 406 16.67 3.20 -11.78
C VAL A 406 15.78 1.96 -11.70
N PRO A 407 15.29 1.44 -12.84
CA PRO A 407 14.48 0.23 -12.83
C PRO A 407 15.32 -0.99 -12.38
N PRO A 408 14.67 -2.04 -11.86
CA PRO A 408 15.36 -3.29 -11.56
C PRO A 408 15.91 -3.91 -12.84
N THR A 409 17.07 -4.55 -12.72
CA THR A 409 17.60 -5.39 -13.79
C THR A 409 16.69 -6.59 -14.03
N ALA A 410 16.79 -7.21 -15.20
CA ALA A 410 16.02 -8.41 -15.52
C ALA A 410 16.29 -9.58 -14.54
N GLU A 411 17.51 -9.69 -14.01
CA GLU A 411 17.86 -10.71 -13.01
C GLU A 411 17.19 -10.43 -11.65
N GLU A 412 17.17 -9.17 -11.21
CA GLU A 412 16.48 -8.74 -9.97
C GLU A 412 14.95 -8.91 -10.08
N ALA A 413 14.39 -8.84 -11.30
CA ALA A 413 12.96 -9.06 -11.54
C ALA A 413 12.51 -10.54 -11.40
N ILE A 414 13.44 -11.51 -11.36
CA ILE A 414 13.11 -12.94 -11.35
C ILE A 414 12.21 -13.31 -10.17
N ALA A 415 12.53 -12.86 -8.97
CA ALA A 415 11.78 -13.22 -7.77
C ALA A 415 10.33 -12.69 -7.82
N THR A 416 10.14 -11.46 -8.30
CA THR A 416 8.81 -10.89 -8.57
C THR A 416 8.07 -11.71 -9.62
N LEU A 417 8.71 -12.05 -10.75
CA LEU A 417 8.11 -12.86 -11.81
C LEU A 417 7.72 -14.27 -11.34
N VAL A 418 8.52 -14.89 -10.48
CA VAL A 418 8.19 -16.18 -9.88
C VAL A 418 6.89 -16.11 -9.10
N ASN A 419 6.66 -15.03 -8.34
CA ASN A 419 5.43 -14.88 -7.58
C ASN A 419 4.24 -14.49 -8.47
N ILE A 420 4.45 -13.69 -9.53
CA ILE A 420 3.43 -13.44 -10.55
C ILE A 420 2.98 -14.76 -11.19
N ALA A 421 3.94 -15.67 -11.44
CA ALA A 421 3.69 -16.98 -12.03
C ALA A 421 2.97 -17.95 -11.08
N GLN A 422 2.93 -17.70 -9.77
CA GLN A 422 2.27 -18.62 -8.82
C GLN A 422 0.74 -18.49 -8.82
N LEU A 423 0.21 -17.36 -9.26
CA LEU A 423 -1.21 -17.04 -9.16
C LEU A 423 -1.98 -17.51 -10.39
N ASP A 424 -3.13 -18.13 -10.15
CA ASP A 424 -4.13 -18.36 -11.20
C ASP A 424 -4.77 -17.03 -11.61
N ARG A 425 -5.00 -16.83 -12.91
CA ARG A 425 -5.69 -15.66 -13.48
C ARG A 425 -6.83 -16.14 -14.39
N PRO A 426 -8.01 -16.47 -13.80
CA PRO A 426 -9.13 -17.02 -14.55
C PRO A 426 -9.66 -16.10 -15.64
N GLU A 427 -9.65 -14.79 -15.39
CA GLU A 427 -10.07 -13.73 -16.33
C GLU A 427 -9.29 -13.81 -17.67
N ASP A 428 -7.99 -14.11 -17.59
CA ASP A 428 -7.07 -14.24 -18.72
C ASP A 428 -6.92 -15.69 -19.21
N LYS A 429 -7.58 -16.65 -18.54
CA LYS A 429 -7.41 -18.11 -18.75
C LYS A 429 -5.97 -18.58 -18.59
N ILE A 430 -5.26 -18.01 -17.61
CA ILE A 430 -3.88 -18.38 -17.28
C ILE A 430 -3.89 -19.12 -15.95
N GLU A 431 -3.28 -20.30 -15.90
CA GLU A 431 -3.09 -21.05 -14.65
C GLU A 431 -1.75 -20.67 -14.00
N GLY A 432 -1.68 -20.78 -12.68
CA GLY A 432 -0.42 -20.66 -11.96
C GLY A 432 0.56 -21.75 -12.39
N LEU A 433 1.82 -21.39 -12.57
CA LEU A 433 2.91 -22.30 -12.92
C LEU A 433 3.00 -23.51 -11.97
N PRO A 434 2.87 -23.36 -10.62
CA PRO A 434 2.79 -24.51 -9.72
C PRO A 434 1.64 -25.47 -10.03
N ARG A 435 0.47 -24.96 -10.44
CA ARG A 435 -0.69 -25.76 -10.83
C ARG A 435 -0.41 -26.59 -12.08
N VAL A 436 0.21 -25.98 -13.09
CA VAL A 436 0.61 -26.68 -14.32
C VAL A 436 1.66 -27.76 -14.03
N ILE A 437 2.64 -27.46 -13.17
CA ILE A 437 3.69 -28.42 -12.76
C ILE A 437 3.09 -29.56 -11.93
N ALA A 438 2.26 -29.29 -10.93
CA ALA A 438 1.63 -30.32 -10.10
C ALA A 438 0.73 -31.25 -10.92
N ALA A 439 -0.02 -30.71 -11.88
CA ALA A 439 -0.87 -31.52 -12.74
C ALA A 439 -0.08 -32.50 -13.63
N SER A 440 1.19 -32.22 -13.93
CA SER A 440 2.04 -33.13 -14.71
C SER A 440 2.31 -34.47 -14.03
N ILE A 441 2.15 -34.53 -12.70
CA ILE A 441 2.27 -35.75 -11.89
C ILE A 441 0.92 -36.22 -11.34
N GLY A 442 -0.20 -35.69 -11.87
CA GLY A 442 -1.55 -36.05 -11.44
C GLY A 442 -1.93 -35.56 -10.04
N ARG A 443 -1.27 -34.52 -9.52
CA ARG A 443 -1.58 -33.90 -8.22
C ARG A 443 -2.28 -32.56 -8.39
N ASP A 444 -3.19 -32.22 -7.48
CA ASP A 444 -3.74 -30.86 -7.36
C ASP A 444 -2.88 -30.01 -6.42
N ILE A 445 -2.55 -28.79 -6.84
CA ILE A 445 -1.68 -27.90 -6.06
C ILE A 445 -2.30 -27.49 -4.72
N ASN A 446 -3.62 -27.38 -4.62
CA ASN A 446 -4.27 -27.00 -3.37
C ASN A 446 -4.17 -28.11 -2.33
N ASP A 447 -4.20 -29.37 -2.75
CA ASP A 447 -3.98 -30.51 -1.84
C ASP A 447 -2.53 -30.56 -1.35
N ILE A 448 -1.56 -30.25 -2.22
CA ILE A 448 -0.15 -30.08 -1.83
C ILE A 448 -0.02 -28.95 -0.79
N TYR A 449 -0.66 -27.80 -1.01
CA TYR A 449 -0.64 -26.70 -0.03
C TYR A 449 -1.29 -27.08 1.31
N ARG A 450 -2.39 -27.85 1.29
CA ARG A 450 -3.02 -28.37 2.52
C ARG A 450 -2.08 -29.31 3.28
N GLY A 451 -1.48 -30.26 2.58
CA GLY A 451 -0.50 -31.19 3.17
C GLY A 451 0.72 -30.45 3.75
N ASN A 452 1.25 -29.48 3.01
CA ASN A 452 2.34 -28.61 3.46
C ASN A 452 2.01 -27.86 4.75
N ASN A 453 0.80 -27.29 4.84
CA ASN A 453 0.36 -26.55 6.03
C ASN A 453 0.13 -27.47 7.23
N ASN A 454 -0.27 -28.72 6.99
CA ASN A 454 -0.44 -29.74 8.02
C ASN A 454 0.89 -30.42 8.42
N GLY A 455 2.02 -30.01 7.82
CA GLY A 455 3.33 -30.60 8.10
C GLY A 455 3.51 -32.02 7.55
N VAL A 456 2.72 -32.43 6.55
CA VAL A 456 2.89 -33.73 5.88
C VAL A 456 4.19 -33.69 5.08
N LEU A 457 5.23 -34.40 5.55
CA LEU A 457 6.59 -34.29 5.03
C LEU A 457 6.69 -34.48 3.51
N GLU A 458 5.99 -35.47 2.94
CA GLU A 458 5.97 -35.71 1.49
C GLU A 458 5.43 -34.49 0.71
N ASP A 459 4.39 -33.84 1.22
CA ASP A 459 3.79 -32.67 0.59
C ASP A 459 4.62 -31.40 0.81
N VAL A 460 5.34 -31.27 1.94
CA VAL A 460 6.31 -30.19 2.16
C VAL A 460 7.49 -30.30 1.18
N GLU A 461 8.01 -31.50 1.00
CA GLU A 461 9.08 -31.78 0.03
C GLU A 461 8.61 -31.54 -1.41
N LEU A 462 7.41 -32.01 -1.75
CA LEU A 462 6.83 -31.82 -3.07
C LEU A 462 6.57 -30.34 -3.37
N ASN A 463 6.02 -29.59 -2.40
CA ASN A 463 5.79 -28.15 -2.52
C ASN A 463 7.11 -27.41 -2.78
N THR A 464 8.18 -27.78 -2.07
CA THR A 464 9.52 -27.21 -2.26
C THR A 464 10.03 -27.51 -3.67
N LYS A 465 9.90 -28.75 -4.13
CA LYS A 465 10.33 -29.17 -5.47
C LYS A 465 9.57 -28.45 -6.59
N VAL A 466 8.26 -28.26 -6.43
CA VAL A 466 7.43 -27.48 -7.37
C VAL A 466 7.87 -26.00 -7.39
N THR A 467 8.16 -25.44 -6.21
CA THR A 467 8.65 -24.06 -6.07
C THR A 467 10.00 -23.87 -6.77
N ASP A 468 10.94 -24.79 -6.57
CA ASP A 468 12.27 -24.72 -7.20
C ASP A 468 12.21 -24.94 -8.72
N ALA A 469 11.34 -25.84 -9.19
CA ALA A 469 11.06 -25.99 -10.63
C ALA A 469 10.50 -24.70 -11.23
N SER A 470 9.57 -24.04 -10.53
CA SER A 470 9.01 -22.75 -10.95
C SER A 470 10.09 -21.66 -11.04
N ARG A 471 10.94 -21.55 -10.02
CA ARG A 471 12.10 -20.63 -10.00
C ARG A 471 13.06 -20.87 -11.17
N ALA A 472 13.43 -22.14 -11.41
CA ALA A 472 14.33 -22.51 -12.49
C ALA A 472 13.73 -22.17 -13.88
N ALA A 473 12.43 -22.42 -14.06
CA ALA A 473 11.74 -22.16 -15.31
C ALA A 473 11.64 -20.66 -15.62
N VAL A 474 11.30 -19.83 -14.63
CA VAL A 474 11.25 -18.36 -14.77
C VAL A 474 12.64 -17.79 -15.01
N ARG A 475 13.67 -18.27 -14.31
CA ARG A 475 15.07 -17.88 -14.59
C ARG A 475 15.48 -18.21 -16.03
N ALA A 476 15.09 -19.37 -16.55
CA ALA A 476 15.37 -19.74 -17.93
C ALA A 476 14.66 -18.83 -18.95
N LEU A 477 13.45 -18.36 -18.66
CA LEU A 477 12.76 -17.34 -19.47
C LEU A 477 13.54 -16.02 -19.48
N VAL A 478 13.94 -15.52 -18.31
CA VAL A 478 14.66 -14.26 -18.19
C VAL A 478 15.99 -14.33 -18.94
N GLN A 479 16.78 -15.39 -18.75
CA GLN A 479 18.06 -15.60 -19.45
C GLN A 479 17.93 -15.69 -20.98
N GLN A 480 16.81 -16.24 -21.48
CA GLN A 480 16.54 -16.26 -22.92
C GLN A 480 16.17 -14.87 -23.46
N SER A 481 15.44 -14.10 -22.65
CA SER A 481 14.87 -12.80 -23.03
C SER A 481 15.88 -11.65 -22.91
N THR A 482 17.02 -11.88 -22.28
CA THR A 482 18.08 -10.87 -22.08
C THR A 482 19.25 -11.05 -23.05
N ASP A 483 19.95 -9.95 -23.34
CA ASP A 483 21.23 -9.94 -24.03
C ASP A 483 22.42 -10.08 -23.07
N SER A 484 23.65 -10.09 -23.59
CA SER A 484 24.87 -10.20 -22.78
C SER A 484 25.11 -9.00 -21.84
N SER A 485 24.32 -7.93 -21.96
CA SER A 485 24.31 -6.76 -21.08
C SER A 485 23.17 -6.78 -20.06
N GLY A 486 22.38 -7.86 -19.99
CA GLY A 486 21.27 -8.02 -19.05
C GLY A 486 20.01 -7.23 -19.41
N ARG A 487 19.97 -6.59 -20.59
CA ARG A 487 18.79 -5.84 -21.08
C ARG A 487 17.85 -6.75 -21.85
N VAL A 488 16.55 -6.50 -21.75
CA VAL A 488 15.54 -7.26 -22.49
C VAL A 488 15.69 -6.99 -23.99
N LYS A 489 15.74 -8.04 -24.81
CA LYS A 489 15.81 -7.92 -26.26
C LYS A 489 14.48 -7.36 -26.79
N GLU A 490 14.47 -6.09 -27.21
CA GLU A 490 13.26 -5.42 -27.71
C GLU A 490 12.71 -6.00 -29.02
N VAL A 491 13.56 -6.64 -29.83
CA VAL A 491 13.20 -7.11 -31.16
C VAL A 491 13.47 -8.62 -31.25
N LYS A 492 12.41 -9.44 -31.27
CA LYS A 492 12.51 -10.77 -31.89
C LYS A 492 12.72 -10.51 -33.37
N ASN A 493 13.96 -10.51 -33.81
CA ASN A 493 14.27 -10.34 -35.23
C ASN A 493 13.63 -11.51 -36.00
N MET A 494 13.29 -11.32 -37.28
CA MET A 494 12.71 -12.37 -38.14
C MET A 494 13.56 -13.67 -38.13
N PHE A 495 14.87 -13.56 -37.84
CA PHE A 495 15.77 -14.69 -37.63
C PHE A 495 15.55 -15.47 -36.33
N ASP A 496 15.16 -14.84 -35.22
CA ASP A 496 14.84 -15.51 -33.94
C ASP A 496 13.50 -16.25 -34.04
N GLU A 497 12.52 -15.67 -34.74
CA GLU A 497 11.27 -16.36 -35.05
C GLU A 497 11.49 -17.55 -35.99
N VAL A 498 12.26 -17.36 -37.07
CA VAL A 498 12.60 -18.46 -37.99
C VAL A 498 13.46 -19.53 -37.30
N GLY A 499 14.41 -19.14 -36.44
CA GLY A 499 15.21 -20.05 -35.64
C GLY A 499 14.40 -20.83 -34.60
N GLY A 500 13.46 -20.17 -33.92
CA GLY A 500 12.50 -20.81 -33.01
C GLY A 500 11.54 -21.76 -33.73
N MET A 501 11.11 -21.40 -34.94
CA MET A 501 10.23 -22.22 -35.78
C MET A 501 10.96 -23.45 -36.34
N ILE A 502 12.22 -23.31 -36.77
CA ILE A 502 13.09 -24.43 -37.18
C ILE A 502 13.43 -25.33 -35.98
N GLY A 503 13.72 -24.75 -34.81
CA GLY A 503 13.96 -25.49 -33.57
C GLY A 503 12.76 -26.30 -33.12
N ALA A 504 11.55 -25.72 -33.15
CA ALA A 504 10.31 -26.43 -32.86
C ALA A 504 10.04 -27.55 -33.88
N MET A 505 10.34 -27.32 -35.17
CA MET A 505 10.23 -28.33 -36.23
C MET A 505 11.24 -29.49 -36.07
N LEU A 506 12.38 -29.24 -35.40
CA LEU A 506 13.40 -30.23 -35.03
C LEU A 506 13.18 -30.85 -33.64
N GLY A 507 12.07 -30.54 -32.95
CA GLY A 507 11.74 -31.08 -31.64
C GLY A 507 12.50 -30.46 -30.45
N ALA A 508 13.14 -29.29 -30.64
CA ALA A 508 13.81 -28.58 -29.56
C ALA A 508 12.78 -28.01 -28.57
N LYS A 509 12.92 -28.42 -27.30
CA LYS A 509 12.09 -27.93 -26.19
C LYS A 509 12.48 -26.51 -25.81
N LYS A 510 11.51 -25.70 -25.39
CA LYS A 510 11.76 -24.35 -24.85
C LYS A 510 12.63 -24.43 -23.58
N PRO A 511 13.51 -23.45 -23.30
CA PRO A 511 14.43 -23.50 -22.17
C PRO A 511 13.75 -23.70 -20.81
N TRP A 512 12.62 -23.02 -20.59
CA TRP A 512 11.82 -23.19 -19.37
C TRP A 512 11.16 -24.57 -19.27
N THR A 513 10.68 -25.13 -20.38
CA THR A 513 10.16 -26.51 -20.41
C THR A 513 11.26 -27.50 -20.04
N LYS A 514 12.47 -27.32 -20.60
CA LYS A 514 13.62 -28.15 -20.27
C LYS A 514 13.97 -28.03 -18.78
N ALA A 515 13.97 -26.83 -18.20
CA ALA A 515 14.24 -26.62 -16.78
C ALA A 515 13.24 -27.37 -15.87
N ILE A 516 11.94 -27.39 -16.24
CA ILE A 516 10.91 -28.14 -15.51
C ILE A 516 11.14 -29.66 -15.63
N MET A 517 11.51 -30.14 -16.82
CA MET A 517 11.84 -31.55 -17.05
C MET A 517 13.08 -31.98 -16.27
N ASP A 518 14.13 -31.16 -16.26
CA ASP A 518 15.37 -31.40 -15.50
C ASP A 518 15.12 -31.40 -13.99
N ALA A 519 14.12 -30.65 -13.50
CA ALA A 519 13.64 -30.67 -12.12
C ALA A 519 12.79 -31.92 -11.78
N GLY A 520 12.58 -32.83 -12.74
CA GLY A 520 11.90 -34.11 -12.54
C GLY A 520 10.41 -34.13 -12.90
N PHE A 521 9.91 -33.12 -13.61
CA PHE A 521 8.51 -33.03 -14.08
C PHE A 521 8.46 -33.21 -15.60
N SER A 522 8.74 -34.44 -16.06
CA SER A 522 8.93 -34.74 -17.50
C SER A 522 7.66 -34.72 -18.34
N ALA A 523 6.49 -34.86 -17.72
CA ALA A 523 5.18 -34.90 -18.37
C ALA A 523 4.45 -33.54 -18.36
N VAL A 524 5.17 -32.42 -18.18
CA VAL A 524 4.57 -31.08 -18.17
C VAL A 524 3.97 -30.73 -19.54
N ASP A 525 2.77 -30.16 -19.51
CA ASP A 525 2.00 -29.80 -20.71
C ASP A 525 2.45 -28.44 -21.27
N GLU A 526 3.03 -28.46 -22.48
CA GLU A 526 3.48 -27.25 -23.16
C GLU A 526 2.35 -26.31 -23.60
N GLU A 527 1.16 -26.83 -23.90
CA GLU A 527 0.02 -26.00 -24.30
C GLU A 527 -0.46 -25.16 -23.11
N ARG A 528 -0.43 -25.74 -21.90
CA ARG A 528 -0.74 -25.04 -20.65
C ARG A 528 0.37 -24.07 -20.21
N LEU A 529 1.64 -24.36 -20.51
CA LEU A 529 2.76 -23.45 -20.21
C LEU A 529 2.81 -22.23 -21.14
N ALA A 530 2.38 -22.36 -22.40
CA ALA A 530 2.48 -21.30 -23.39
C ALA A 530 1.87 -19.95 -22.94
N PRO A 531 0.60 -19.87 -22.48
CA PRO A 531 0.02 -18.60 -22.04
C PRO A 531 0.72 -18.02 -20.80
N VAL A 532 1.17 -18.88 -19.86
CA VAL A 532 1.91 -18.46 -18.66
C VAL A 532 3.19 -17.73 -19.04
N PHE A 533 4.02 -18.32 -19.88
CA PHE A 533 5.31 -17.72 -20.25
C PHE A 533 5.18 -16.52 -21.18
N THR A 534 4.14 -16.46 -22.03
CA THR A 534 3.82 -15.25 -22.81
C THR A 534 3.45 -14.08 -21.89
N TYR A 535 2.65 -14.34 -20.85
CA TYR A 535 2.29 -13.33 -19.87
C TYR A 535 3.50 -12.88 -19.04
N LEU A 536 4.36 -13.80 -18.59
CA LEU A 536 5.57 -13.45 -17.86
C LEU A 536 6.57 -12.64 -18.70
N GLU A 537 6.68 -12.90 -20.01
CA GLU A 537 7.50 -12.08 -20.92
C GLU A 537 6.94 -10.65 -21.04
N PHE A 538 5.61 -10.49 -21.05
CA PHE A 538 4.96 -9.17 -20.99
C PHE A 538 5.25 -8.45 -19.66
N CYS A 539 5.05 -9.13 -18.52
CA CYS A 539 5.30 -8.57 -17.20
C CYS A 539 6.77 -8.17 -17.02
N LEU A 540 7.73 -8.98 -17.49
CA LEU A 540 9.16 -8.66 -17.44
C LEU A 540 9.43 -7.30 -18.09
N LYS A 541 8.84 -7.05 -19.27
CA LYS A 541 8.98 -5.76 -19.96
C LYS A 541 8.42 -4.58 -19.16
N GLN A 542 7.31 -4.78 -18.44
CA GLN A 542 6.72 -3.72 -17.63
C GLN A 542 7.52 -3.46 -16.34
N ILE A 543 8.09 -4.51 -15.74
CA ILE A 543 8.90 -4.41 -14.51
C ILE A 543 10.19 -3.62 -14.75
N VAL A 544 10.86 -3.86 -15.89
CA VAL A 544 12.15 -3.21 -16.21
C VAL A 544 12.00 -1.90 -16.99
N ALA A 545 10.78 -1.40 -17.17
CA ALA A 545 10.52 -0.17 -17.89
C ALA A 545 10.98 1.05 -17.08
N ASP A 546 11.64 2.00 -17.74
CA ASP A 546 12.16 3.22 -17.12
C ASP A 546 11.32 4.44 -17.52
N ASN A 547 10.21 4.65 -16.81
CA ASN A 547 9.24 5.71 -17.13
C ASN A 547 9.14 6.78 -16.03
N GLU A 548 9.79 6.59 -14.88
CA GLU A 548 9.52 7.39 -13.68
C GLU A 548 9.98 8.84 -13.84
N LEU A 549 11.21 9.06 -14.30
CA LEU A 549 11.72 10.40 -14.59
C LEU A 549 10.91 11.07 -15.70
N GLY A 550 10.54 10.32 -16.75
CA GLY A 550 9.68 10.79 -17.83
C GLY A 550 8.34 11.31 -17.32
N GLY A 551 7.65 10.54 -16.47
CA GLY A 551 6.37 10.94 -15.88
C GLY A 551 6.47 12.17 -14.96
N ILE A 552 7.57 12.33 -14.23
CA ILE A 552 7.83 13.57 -13.47
C ILE A 552 7.97 14.75 -14.44
N MET A 553 8.73 14.59 -15.52
CA MET A 553 8.95 15.64 -16.50
C MET A 553 7.67 16.02 -17.24
N GLU A 554 6.81 15.07 -17.60
CA GLU A 554 5.47 15.36 -18.16
C GLU A 554 4.68 16.31 -17.25
N LEU A 555 4.62 16.03 -15.95
CA LEU A 555 3.94 16.91 -14.99
C LEU A 555 4.59 18.29 -14.86
N LEU A 556 5.92 18.36 -14.72
CA LEU A 556 6.63 19.65 -14.63
C LEU A 556 6.59 20.45 -15.94
N ASN A 557 6.23 19.80 -17.06
CA ASN A 557 5.93 20.42 -18.34
C ASN A 557 4.45 20.75 -18.54
N GLY A 558 3.58 20.49 -17.56
CA GLY A 558 2.15 20.73 -17.66
C GLY A 558 1.46 19.84 -18.70
N GLU A 559 2.03 18.66 -18.96
CA GLU A 559 1.51 17.65 -19.90
C GLU A 559 0.58 16.66 -19.18
N PHE A 560 -0.11 15.83 -19.97
CA PHE A 560 -1.03 14.83 -19.43
C PHE A 560 -0.29 13.55 -19.04
N LEU A 561 -0.19 13.30 -17.73
CA LEU A 561 0.37 12.07 -17.19
C LEU A 561 -0.65 10.92 -17.28
N MET A 562 -0.28 9.85 -17.99
CA MET A 562 -1.15 8.69 -18.20
C MET A 562 -1.59 8.03 -16.87
N PRO A 563 -2.89 7.73 -16.68
CA PRO A 563 -3.36 7.03 -15.49
C PRO A 563 -2.98 5.56 -15.47
N ALA A 564 -2.90 4.99 -14.27
CA ALA A 564 -2.78 3.55 -14.05
C ALA A 564 -3.40 3.14 -12.71
N PRO A 565 -3.85 1.88 -12.54
CA PRO A 565 -4.22 1.39 -11.23
C PRO A 565 -2.99 1.36 -10.32
N GLY A 566 -3.12 1.79 -9.07
CA GLY A 566 -2.16 1.47 -8.01
C GLY A 566 -2.57 0.19 -7.29
N GLY A 567 -1.61 -0.56 -6.78
CA GLY A 567 -1.86 -1.85 -6.16
C GLY A 567 -0.62 -2.72 -6.02
N ASP A 568 -0.82 -4.00 -5.72
CA ASP A 568 0.27 -4.95 -5.61
C ASP A 568 0.65 -5.45 -7.03
N PRO A 569 1.88 -5.22 -7.52
CA PRO A 569 2.29 -5.59 -8.88
C PRO A 569 2.38 -7.10 -9.10
N ILE A 570 2.41 -7.92 -8.05
CA ILE A 570 2.40 -9.39 -8.14
C ILE A 570 0.96 -9.86 -8.39
N ARG A 571 0.00 -9.36 -7.59
CA ARG A 571 -1.42 -9.69 -7.74
C ARG A 571 -2.00 -9.08 -9.02
N ASN A 572 -1.72 -7.82 -9.28
CA ASN A 572 -2.18 -7.09 -10.46
C ASN A 572 -1.00 -6.44 -11.23
N PRO A 573 -0.43 -7.12 -12.24
CA PRO A 573 0.62 -6.55 -13.08
C PRO A 573 0.21 -5.31 -13.91
N ASP A 574 -1.07 -4.97 -14.02
CA ASP A 574 -1.52 -3.73 -14.69
C ASP A 574 -1.10 -2.46 -13.93
N VAL A 575 -0.64 -2.61 -12.68
CA VAL A 575 0.03 -1.56 -11.91
C VAL A 575 1.35 -1.12 -12.58
N LEU A 576 1.93 -1.99 -13.41
CA LEU A 576 3.14 -1.73 -14.16
C LEU A 576 2.81 -1.30 -15.60
N PRO A 577 3.68 -0.51 -16.25
CA PRO A 577 4.90 0.08 -15.72
C PRO A 577 4.61 1.28 -14.81
N THR A 578 5.59 1.63 -13.98
CA THR A 578 5.53 2.82 -13.11
C THR A 578 5.74 4.11 -13.93
N GLY A 579 5.89 5.26 -13.27
CA GLY A 579 5.89 6.57 -13.92
C GLY A 579 4.52 7.07 -14.39
N ARG A 580 3.42 6.60 -13.79
CA ARG A 580 2.04 6.92 -14.19
C ARG A 580 1.24 7.57 -13.06
N ASN A 581 0.14 8.22 -13.41
CA ASN A 581 -0.78 8.87 -12.48
C ASN A 581 -1.67 7.82 -11.78
N MET A 582 -1.23 7.28 -10.64
CA MET A 582 -1.91 6.14 -10.02
C MET A 582 -3.32 6.46 -9.51
N HIS A 583 -4.29 5.56 -9.65
CA HIS A 583 -5.62 5.68 -9.05
C HIS A 583 -5.98 4.43 -8.24
N ALA A 584 -6.99 4.55 -7.37
CA ALA A 584 -7.59 3.41 -6.69
C ALA A 584 -8.54 2.65 -7.64
N LEU A 585 -9.73 2.27 -7.18
CA LEU A 585 -10.75 1.58 -7.97
C LEU A 585 -12.13 2.21 -7.71
N ASP A 586 -13.14 1.83 -8.50
CA ASP A 586 -14.53 2.21 -8.20
C ASP A 586 -14.95 1.60 -6.85
N PRO A 587 -15.30 2.41 -5.83
CA PRO A 587 -15.73 1.89 -4.54
C PRO A 587 -16.91 0.93 -4.60
N SER A 588 -17.68 0.94 -5.69
CA SER A 588 -18.84 0.07 -5.92
C SER A 588 -18.49 -1.26 -6.61
N SER A 589 -17.24 -1.46 -7.05
CA SER A 589 -16.82 -2.71 -7.71
C SER A 589 -16.31 -3.78 -6.74
N ILE A 590 -16.28 -3.49 -5.43
CA ILE A 590 -15.80 -4.40 -4.38
C ILE A 590 -16.91 -4.73 -3.37
N PRO A 591 -16.85 -5.90 -2.71
CA PRO A 591 -15.94 -7.01 -2.99
C PRO A 591 -16.30 -7.73 -4.29
N THR A 592 -15.29 -8.24 -5.01
CA THR A 592 -15.52 -9.08 -6.19
C THR A 592 -15.93 -10.49 -5.78
N GLN A 593 -16.52 -11.26 -6.69
CA GLN A 593 -16.89 -12.66 -6.44
C GLN A 593 -15.68 -13.52 -6.03
N ALA A 594 -14.54 -13.32 -6.69
CA ALA A 594 -13.29 -13.98 -6.33
C ALA A 594 -12.83 -13.62 -4.90
N ALA A 595 -12.93 -12.34 -4.51
CA ALA A 595 -12.61 -11.91 -3.16
C ALA A 595 -13.54 -12.55 -2.11
N VAL A 596 -14.82 -12.71 -2.41
CA VAL A 596 -15.79 -13.41 -1.54
C VAL A 596 -15.39 -14.88 -1.36
N GLU A 597 -15.10 -15.61 -2.44
CA GLU A 597 -14.72 -17.03 -2.39
C GLU A 597 -13.43 -17.26 -1.59
N VAL A 598 -12.41 -16.43 -1.82
CA VAL A 598 -11.16 -16.46 -1.04
C VAL A 598 -11.45 -16.22 0.45
N SER A 599 -12.30 -15.23 0.75
CA SER A 599 -12.62 -14.83 2.11
C SER A 599 -13.39 -15.90 2.89
N GLU A 600 -14.30 -16.62 2.24
CA GLU A 600 -14.98 -17.77 2.85
C GLU A 600 -13.98 -18.86 3.27
N GLY A 601 -12.97 -19.11 2.44
CA GLY A 601 -11.87 -20.02 2.77
C GLY A 601 -11.03 -19.55 3.95
N VAL A 602 -10.70 -18.25 4.01
CA VAL A 602 -9.94 -17.65 5.13
C VAL A 602 -10.74 -17.69 6.42
N VAL A 603 -12.01 -17.27 6.39
CA VAL A 603 -12.90 -17.27 7.57
C VAL A 603 -13.13 -18.68 8.10
N ARG A 604 -13.30 -19.67 7.21
CA ARG A 604 -13.42 -21.08 7.62
C ARG A 604 -12.20 -21.54 8.42
N LYS A 605 -10.99 -21.31 7.89
CA LYS A 605 -9.74 -21.67 8.57
C LYS A 605 -9.55 -20.93 9.89
N LEU A 606 -9.89 -19.64 9.93
CA LEU A 606 -9.84 -18.83 11.15
C LEU A 606 -10.74 -19.42 12.23
N LEU A 607 -12.00 -19.72 11.88
CA LEU A 607 -12.96 -20.26 12.83
C LEU A 607 -12.64 -21.70 13.25
N GLU A 608 -12.13 -22.54 12.35
CA GLU A 608 -11.64 -23.88 12.67
C GLU A 608 -10.51 -23.79 13.71
N LYS A 609 -9.49 -22.95 13.46
CA LYS A 609 -8.40 -22.74 14.41
C LYS A 609 -8.87 -22.24 15.77
N LEU A 610 -9.69 -21.19 15.80
CA LEU A 610 -10.19 -20.62 17.06
C LEU A 610 -11.10 -21.58 17.82
N LYS A 611 -11.83 -22.44 17.10
CA LYS A 611 -12.67 -23.47 17.69
C LYS A 611 -11.84 -24.58 18.33
N ASP A 612 -10.77 -25.01 17.67
CA ASP A 612 -9.86 -26.03 18.17
C ASP A 612 -9.09 -25.52 19.41
N GLU A 613 -8.71 -24.24 19.44
CA GLU A 613 -8.07 -23.58 20.57
C GLU A 613 -9.02 -23.32 21.77
N ASN A 614 -10.33 -23.48 21.58
CA ASN A 614 -11.36 -23.11 22.56
C ASN A 614 -12.34 -24.27 22.84
N ASP A 615 -11.82 -25.48 23.06
CA ASP A 615 -12.57 -26.69 23.44
C ASP A 615 -13.76 -27.02 22.52
N GLY A 616 -13.66 -26.69 21.23
CA GLY A 616 -14.71 -26.94 20.25
C GLY A 616 -15.81 -25.87 20.19
N ALA A 617 -15.67 -24.76 20.91
CA ALA A 617 -16.63 -23.65 20.89
C ALA A 617 -16.21 -22.53 19.92
N PHE A 618 -17.17 -22.02 19.14
CA PHE A 618 -16.92 -20.86 18.27
C PHE A 618 -16.69 -19.59 19.11
N PRO A 619 -15.83 -18.65 18.64
CA PRO A 619 -15.75 -17.32 19.23
C PRO A 619 -17.08 -16.60 19.04
N GLU A 620 -17.58 -15.93 20.07
CA GLU A 620 -18.85 -15.20 19.94
C GLU A 620 -18.67 -13.85 19.23
N SER A 621 -17.50 -13.21 19.37
CA SER A 621 -17.19 -11.92 18.75
C SER A 621 -15.73 -11.84 18.30
N ILE A 622 -15.47 -11.21 17.14
CA ILE A 622 -14.13 -10.98 16.60
C ILE A 622 -13.95 -9.48 16.29
N ALA A 623 -12.88 -8.87 16.81
CA ALA A 623 -12.48 -7.51 16.47
C ALA A 623 -11.64 -7.51 15.18
N PHE A 624 -11.98 -6.66 14.22
CA PHE A 624 -11.34 -6.52 12.91
C PHE A 624 -10.90 -5.07 12.67
N THR A 625 -9.79 -4.90 11.96
CA THR A 625 -9.36 -3.59 11.44
C THR A 625 -9.39 -3.63 9.91
N LEU A 626 -10.02 -2.64 9.29
CA LEU A 626 -10.08 -2.52 7.83
C LEU A 626 -9.25 -1.33 7.34
N TRP A 627 -8.39 -1.58 6.35
CA TRP A 627 -7.60 -0.56 5.69
C TRP A 627 -8.03 -0.38 4.23
N GLY A 628 -7.86 0.83 3.69
CA GLY A 628 -8.14 1.08 2.28
C GLY A 628 -7.17 0.33 1.36
N THR A 629 -5.90 0.25 1.74
CA THR A 629 -4.82 -0.29 0.89
C THR A 629 -5.02 -1.76 0.52
N ASP A 630 -5.34 -2.63 1.49
CA ASP A 630 -5.51 -4.06 1.22
C ASP A 630 -6.82 -4.32 0.47
N ASN A 631 -7.89 -3.57 0.76
CA ASN A 631 -9.16 -3.69 0.03
C ASN A 631 -9.02 -3.27 -1.44
N ILE A 632 -8.17 -2.28 -1.76
CA ILE A 632 -7.83 -1.96 -3.16
C ILE A 632 -7.05 -3.12 -3.80
N LYS A 633 -6.00 -3.61 -3.13
CA LYS A 633 -5.10 -4.65 -3.66
C LYS A 633 -5.77 -6.01 -3.87
N THR A 634 -6.75 -6.32 -3.04
CA THR A 634 -7.43 -7.63 -3.02
C THR A 634 -8.85 -7.57 -3.56
N TYR A 635 -9.29 -6.40 -4.03
CA TYR A 635 -10.67 -6.16 -4.46
C TYR A 635 -11.70 -6.53 -3.38
N GLY A 636 -11.37 -6.27 -2.11
CA GLY A 636 -12.30 -6.38 -0.98
C GLY A 636 -12.24 -7.69 -0.18
N GLU A 637 -11.12 -8.42 -0.13
CA GLU A 637 -11.05 -9.68 0.65
C GLU A 637 -11.34 -9.44 2.15
N SER A 638 -10.66 -8.51 2.83
CA SER A 638 -10.89 -8.29 4.27
C SER A 638 -12.30 -7.78 4.58
N LEU A 639 -12.87 -6.94 3.72
CA LEU A 639 -14.29 -6.56 3.77
C LEU A 639 -15.21 -7.79 3.66
N ALA A 640 -14.96 -8.67 2.70
CA ALA A 640 -15.75 -9.89 2.51
C ALA A 640 -15.59 -10.87 3.69
N GLN A 641 -14.45 -10.90 4.38
CA GLN A 641 -14.27 -11.69 5.61
C GLN A 641 -15.24 -11.25 6.72
N VAL A 642 -15.42 -9.93 6.92
CA VAL A 642 -16.40 -9.40 7.88
C VAL A 642 -17.82 -9.84 7.52
N LEU A 643 -18.21 -9.68 6.25
CA LEU A 643 -19.53 -10.09 5.77
C LEU A 643 -19.74 -11.60 5.95
N ALA A 644 -18.72 -12.40 5.63
CA ALA A 644 -18.74 -13.84 5.81
C ALA A 644 -18.93 -14.21 7.29
N LEU A 645 -18.17 -13.64 8.24
CA LEU A 645 -18.32 -13.91 9.69
C LEU A 645 -19.77 -13.75 10.18
N VAL A 646 -20.41 -12.65 9.79
CA VAL A 646 -21.80 -12.32 10.13
C VAL A 646 -22.82 -13.21 9.38
N GLY A 647 -22.39 -13.85 8.29
CA GLY A 647 -23.24 -14.68 7.43
C GLY A 647 -24.10 -13.85 6.48
N VAL A 648 -23.48 -12.83 5.89
CA VAL A 648 -24.09 -11.91 4.93
C VAL A 648 -23.33 -11.99 3.61
N ARG A 649 -24.04 -11.99 2.48
CA ARG A 649 -23.41 -11.90 1.15
C ARG A 649 -23.64 -10.55 0.48
N PRO A 650 -22.61 -9.98 -0.17
CA PRO A 650 -22.77 -8.82 -1.04
C PRO A 650 -23.54 -9.20 -2.31
N VAL A 651 -24.36 -8.28 -2.84
CA VAL A 651 -25.16 -8.50 -4.05
C VAL A 651 -24.91 -7.36 -5.04
N SER A 652 -24.47 -7.75 -6.24
CA SER A 652 -24.27 -6.84 -7.36
C SER A 652 -25.57 -6.56 -8.11
N ASP A 653 -25.73 -5.33 -8.59
CA ASP A 653 -26.79 -5.00 -9.54
C ASP A 653 -26.47 -5.49 -10.97
N SER A 654 -27.37 -5.24 -11.92
CA SER A 654 -27.19 -5.65 -13.32
C SER A 654 -25.99 -5.00 -14.02
N LEU A 655 -25.40 -3.95 -13.44
CA LEU A 655 -24.20 -3.26 -13.94
C LEU A 655 -22.94 -3.72 -13.20
N GLY A 656 -23.04 -4.71 -12.31
CA GLY A 656 -21.91 -5.24 -11.54
C GLY A 656 -21.58 -4.44 -10.27
N ARG A 657 -22.38 -3.43 -9.90
CA ARG A 657 -22.10 -2.60 -8.73
C ARG A 657 -22.64 -3.24 -7.46
N VAL A 658 -21.79 -3.41 -6.46
CA VAL A 658 -22.15 -3.92 -5.14
C VAL A 658 -22.77 -2.79 -4.32
N ASN A 659 -24.09 -2.85 -4.14
CA ASN A 659 -24.86 -1.84 -3.39
C ASN A 659 -25.93 -2.43 -2.46
N LYS A 660 -25.96 -3.75 -2.35
CA LYS A 660 -26.91 -4.52 -1.52
C LYS A 660 -26.17 -5.64 -0.81
N VAL A 661 -26.81 -6.09 0.27
CA VAL A 661 -26.38 -7.22 1.07
C VAL A 661 -27.60 -8.08 1.41
N GLU A 662 -27.42 -9.38 1.50
CA GLU A 662 -28.46 -10.35 1.84
C GLU A 662 -27.97 -11.30 2.94
N LEU A 663 -28.86 -11.71 3.85
CA LEU A 663 -28.54 -12.71 4.85
C LEU A 663 -28.46 -14.10 4.22
N ILE A 664 -27.39 -14.82 4.52
CA ILE A 664 -27.23 -16.24 4.20
C ILE A 664 -28.05 -17.05 5.22
N PRO A 665 -28.97 -17.94 4.81
CA PRO A 665 -29.70 -18.81 5.73
C PRO A 665 -28.73 -19.66 6.58
N LEU A 666 -29.07 -19.92 7.86
CA LEU A 666 -28.21 -20.73 8.75
C LEU A 666 -27.92 -22.14 8.20
N GLU A 667 -28.88 -22.72 7.49
CA GLU A 667 -28.73 -24.03 6.82
C GLU A 667 -27.62 -24.02 5.77
N GLU A 668 -27.49 -22.91 5.03
CA GLU A 668 -26.42 -22.71 4.05
C GLU A 668 -25.10 -22.29 4.74
N LEU A 669 -25.19 -21.49 5.81
CA LEU A 669 -24.03 -20.99 6.56
C LEU A 669 -23.30 -22.11 7.31
N GLY A 670 -24.03 -23.12 7.79
CA GLY A 670 -23.48 -24.32 8.44
C GLY A 670 -22.85 -24.10 9.82
N ARG A 671 -23.02 -22.92 10.42
CA ARG A 671 -22.46 -22.51 11.71
C ARG A 671 -23.20 -21.28 12.27
N PRO A 672 -22.97 -20.90 13.55
CA PRO A 672 -23.50 -19.67 14.10
C PRO A 672 -23.01 -18.41 13.36
N ARG A 673 -23.81 -17.34 13.40
CA ARG A 673 -23.34 -15.99 13.02
C ARG A 673 -22.43 -15.45 14.11
N ILE A 674 -21.25 -15.00 13.72
CA ILE A 674 -20.22 -14.47 14.62
C ILE A 674 -20.41 -12.96 14.71
N ASP A 675 -20.45 -12.40 15.93
CA ASP A 675 -20.47 -10.95 16.12
C ASP A 675 -19.11 -10.34 15.75
N VAL A 676 -19.11 -9.07 15.37
CA VAL A 676 -17.90 -8.40 14.90
C VAL A 676 -17.81 -7.00 15.47
N VAL A 677 -16.60 -6.54 15.77
CA VAL A 677 -16.32 -5.12 16.04
C VAL A 677 -15.35 -4.63 14.99
N VAL A 678 -15.78 -3.74 14.12
CA VAL A 678 -15.02 -3.34 12.92
C VAL A 678 -14.47 -1.92 13.11
N SER A 679 -13.16 -1.82 13.24
CA SER A 679 -12.40 -0.56 13.28
C SER A 679 -11.91 -0.19 11.89
N CYS A 680 -12.61 0.72 11.22
CA CYS A 680 -12.22 1.24 9.91
C CYS A 680 -11.21 2.38 10.07
N SER A 681 -10.08 2.33 9.36
CA SER A 681 -9.16 3.46 9.32
C SER A 681 -9.81 4.70 8.69
N GLY A 682 -9.33 5.91 9.02
CA GLY A 682 -9.81 7.15 8.40
C GLY A 682 -9.71 7.12 6.87
N VAL A 683 -8.66 6.49 6.32
CA VAL A 683 -8.50 6.32 4.86
C VAL A 683 -9.54 5.35 4.29
N PHE A 684 -9.85 4.24 4.98
CA PHE A 684 -10.92 3.33 4.56
C PHE A 684 -12.26 4.07 4.52
N ARG A 685 -12.56 4.86 5.55
CA ARG A 685 -13.77 5.69 5.60
C ARG A 685 -13.85 6.65 4.41
N ASP A 686 -12.76 7.35 4.09
CA ASP A 686 -12.76 8.36 3.02
C ASP A 686 -12.91 7.75 1.61
N LEU A 687 -12.48 6.49 1.42
CA LEU A 687 -12.57 5.79 0.13
C LEU A 687 -13.82 4.90 0.00
N PHE A 688 -14.24 4.27 1.08
CA PHE A 688 -15.18 3.14 1.09
C PHE A 688 -16.31 3.30 2.12
N ILE A 689 -16.75 4.54 2.38
CA ILE A 689 -17.92 4.80 3.26
C ILE A 689 -19.20 4.08 2.79
N ASN A 690 -19.33 3.84 1.48
CA ASN A 690 -20.41 3.01 0.92
C ASN A 690 -20.33 1.56 1.44
N GLN A 691 -19.13 1.01 1.58
CA GLN A 691 -18.90 -0.32 2.14
C GLN A 691 -19.16 -0.36 3.65
N MET A 692 -18.80 0.70 4.38
CA MET A 692 -19.21 0.86 5.79
C MET A 692 -20.74 0.81 5.94
N ASN A 693 -21.48 1.46 5.03
CA ASN A 693 -22.95 1.40 5.02
C ASN A 693 -23.49 -0.01 4.76
N LEU A 694 -22.87 -0.76 3.84
CA LEU A 694 -23.27 -2.15 3.55
C LEU A 694 -23.00 -3.08 4.73
N MET A 695 -21.85 -2.95 5.39
CA MET A 695 -21.52 -3.71 6.60
C MET A 695 -22.51 -3.41 7.73
N ASP A 696 -22.75 -2.13 8.04
CA ASP A 696 -23.70 -1.74 9.09
C ASP A 696 -25.11 -2.30 8.83
N ARG A 697 -25.55 -2.23 7.56
CA ARG A 697 -26.83 -2.82 7.15
C ARG A 697 -26.86 -4.33 7.36
N GLY A 698 -25.82 -5.04 6.92
CA GLY A 698 -25.71 -6.50 7.05
C GLY A 698 -25.70 -6.96 8.51
N ILE A 699 -24.94 -6.28 9.37
CA ILE A 699 -24.84 -6.59 10.80
C ILE A 699 -26.19 -6.36 11.49
N LYS A 700 -26.86 -5.25 11.21
CA LYS A 700 -28.20 -4.97 11.76
C LYS A 700 -29.25 -5.96 11.27
N MET A 701 -29.16 -6.41 10.01
CA MET A 701 -30.02 -7.49 9.49
C MET A 701 -29.79 -8.78 10.29
N ALA A 702 -28.54 -9.16 10.55
CA ALA A 702 -28.23 -10.34 11.36
C ALA A 702 -28.75 -10.21 12.81
N ALA A 703 -28.64 -9.04 13.43
CA ALA A 703 -29.19 -8.80 14.77
C ALA A 703 -30.72 -8.97 14.80
N GLU A 704 -31.42 -8.47 13.78
CA GLU A 704 -32.88 -8.49 13.68
C GLU A 704 -33.46 -9.86 13.28
N ALA A 705 -32.65 -10.74 12.69
CA ALA A 705 -33.07 -12.08 12.24
C ALA A 705 -33.70 -12.90 13.37
N ASP A 706 -34.82 -13.56 13.11
CA ASP A 706 -35.50 -14.42 14.08
C ASP A 706 -34.83 -15.81 14.16
N GLU A 707 -33.67 -15.84 14.79
CA GLU A 707 -32.81 -17.01 14.92
C GLU A 707 -32.47 -17.30 16.40
N PRO A 708 -32.20 -18.57 16.76
CA PRO A 708 -31.76 -18.93 18.12
C PRO A 708 -30.48 -18.20 18.53
N LEU A 709 -30.39 -17.79 19.79
CA LEU A 709 -29.26 -16.99 20.30
C LEU A 709 -27.92 -17.76 20.32
N ASP A 710 -27.96 -19.09 20.38
CA ASP A 710 -26.79 -19.98 20.28
C ASP A 710 -26.32 -20.17 18.83
N GLN A 711 -27.12 -19.74 17.86
CA GLN A 711 -26.80 -19.75 16.42
C GLN A 711 -26.59 -18.34 15.85
N ASN A 712 -26.79 -17.29 16.66
CA ASN A 712 -26.65 -15.91 16.22
C ASN A 712 -26.13 -15.03 17.36
N PHE A 713 -24.79 -14.93 17.44
CA PHE A 713 -24.12 -14.16 18.48
C PHE A 713 -24.30 -12.64 18.30
N VAL A 714 -24.50 -12.17 17.06
CA VAL A 714 -24.84 -10.77 16.78
C VAL A 714 -26.15 -10.39 17.50
N ARG A 715 -27.20 -11.20 17.34
CA ARG A 715 -28.49 -11.01 18.00
C ARG A 715 -28.38 -11.18 19.50
N LYS A 716 -27.69 -12.22 19.97
CA LYS A 716 -27.45 -12.49 21.40
C LYS A 716 -26.90 -11.25 22.11
N HIS A 717 -25.79 -10.70 21.62
CA HIS A 717 -25.15 -9.53 22.23
C HIS A 717 -26.01 -8.26 22.05
N ALA A 718 -26.59 -8.04 20.88
CA ALA A 718 -27.39 -6.85 20.64
C ALA A 718 -28.66 -6.81 21.53
N MET A 719 -29.28 -7.96 21.84
CA MET A 719 -30.42 -8.03 22.75
C MET A 719 -30.01 -7.68 24.19
N GLU A 720 -28.90 -8.23 24.67
CA GLU A 720 -28.35 -7.92 26.00
C GLU A 720 -27.99 -6.44 26.13
N GLN A 721 -27.29 -5.89 25.13
CA GLN A 721 -26.89 -4.48 25.09
C GLN A 721 -28.09 -3.53 24.95
N ALA A 722 -29.13 -3.92 24.21
CA ALA A 722 -30.36 -3.13 24.09
C ALA A 722 -31.09 -3.01 25.44
N GLU A 723 -31.12 -4.09 26.22
CA GLU A 723 -31.70 -4.08 27.56
C GLU A 723 -30.86 -3.24 28.53
N GLU A 724 -29.53 -3.40 28.54
CA GLU A 724 -28.62 -2.66 29.41
C GLU A 724 -28.63 -1.15 29.13
N LEU A 725 -28.56 -0.76 27.87
CA LEU A 725 -28.45 0.64 27.44
C LEU A 725 -29.82 1.32 27.26
N ASN A 726 -30.92 0.56 27.33
CA ASN A 726 -32.28 1.04 27.09
C ASN A 726 -32.43 1.72 25.71
N VAL A 727 -31.97 1.05 24.66
CA VAL A 727 -32.04 1.48 23.26
C VAL A 727 -32.73 0.41 22.41
N SER A 728 -33.04 0.72 21.14
CA SER A 728 -33.58 -0.30 20.24
C SER A 728 -32.53 -1.37 19.90
N LEU A 729 -32.98 -2.58 19.57
CA LEU A 729 -32.11 -3.68 19.11
C LEU A 729 -31.18 -3.25 17.97
N ARG A 730 -31.73 -2.46 17.03
CA ARG A 730 -31.00 -1.95 15.87
C ARG A 730 -29.91 -0.96 16.26
N GLU A 731 -30.14 -0.10 17.25
CA GLU A 731 -29.13 0.83 17.79
C GLU A 731 -28.07 0.08 18.59
N ALA A 732 -28.45 -0.94 19.38
CA ALA A 732 -27.51 -1.77 20.12
C ALA A 732 -26.56 -2.57 19.19
N ALA A 733 -26.99 -2.87 17.97
CA ALA A 733 -26.20 -3.56 16.94
C ALA A 733 -25.20 -2.66 16.17
N CYS A 734 -24.80 -1.50 16.72
CA CYS A 734 -23.75 -0.68 16.13
C CYS A 734 -22.37 -1.35 16.30
N ARG A 735 -21.69 -1.65 15.18
CA ARG A 735 -20.40 -2.38 15.17
C ARG A 735 -19.33 -1.80 14.25
N VAL A 736 -19.66 -0.84 13.39
CA VAL A 736 -18.75 -0.25 12.41
C VAL A 736 -18.29 1.12 12.90
N PHE A 737 -17.03 1.22 13.31
CA PHE A 737 -16.44 2.40 13.93
C PHE A 737 -15.29 2.94 13.07
N SER A 738 -14.98 4.23 13.23
CA SER A 738 -13.83 4.88 12.59
C SER A 738 -13.45 6.14 13.36
N ASN A 739 -12.38 6.81 12.94
CA ASN A 739 -12.04 8.16 13.37
C ASN A 739 -13.16 9.15 13.03
N SER A 740 -13.23 10.26 13.78
CA SER A 740 -14.00 11.45 13.40
C SER A 740 -13.57 11.98 12.03
N ALA A 741 -14.49 12.58 11.28
CA ALA A 741 -14.22 13.11 9.95
C ALA A 741 -13.04 14.10 9.98
N GLY A 742 -12.13 13.99 9.00
CA GLY A 742 -10.92 14.81 8.94
C GLY A 742 -9.80 14.38 9.90
N SER A 743 -10.01 13.36 10.74
CA SER A 743 -8.98 12.74 11.57
C SER A 743 -8.56 11.36 11.04
N TYR A 744 -7.32 10.99 11.32
CA TYR A 744 -6.68 9.74 10.91
C TYR A 744 -5.82 9.19 12.07
N SER A 745 -5.53 7.89 12.06
CA SER A 745 -4.77 7.18 13.10
C SER A 745 -5.46 7.10 14.47
N ALA A 746 -5.05 6.12 15.28
CA ALA A 746 -5.44 6.03 16.69
C ALA A 746 -4.53 6.88 17.61
N ASN A 747 -3.57 7.61 17.05
CA ASN A 747 -2.49 8.33 17.73
C ASN A 747 -1.56 7.48 18.61
N VAL A 748 -1.78 6.16 18.72
CA VAL A 748 -0.90 5.23 19.44
C VAL A 748 0.52 5.24 18.87
N GLY A 749 0.66 5.25 17.54
CA GLY A 749 1.98 5.34 16.89
C GLY A 749 2.73 6.60 17.29
N LEU A 750 2.06 7.76 17.26
CA LEU A 750 2.62 9.04 17.71
C LEU A 750 2.96 9.04 19.20
N ALA A 751 2.15 8.40 20.04
CA ALA A 751 2.45 8.30 21.47
C ALA A 751 3.71 7.46 21.74
N ILE A 752 3.86 6.32 21.03
CA ILE A 752 5.05 5.46 21.12
C ILE A 752 6.28 6.21 20.63
N GLU A 753 6.17 6.87 19.47
CA GLU A 753 7.26 7.62 18.84
C GLU A 753 7.77 8.75 19.74
N ASN A 754 6.86 9.47 20.41
CA ASN A 754 7.20 10.55 21.33
C ASN A 754 7.61 10.08 22.73
N GLY A 755 7.50 8.79 23.04
CA GLY A 755 7.61 8.29 24.43
C GLY A 755 6.59 8.94 25.38
N GLY A 756 5.47 9.42 24.84
CA GLY A 756 4.45 10.20 25.55
C GLY A 756 3.39 9.35 26.24
N TRP A 757 3.79 8.26 26.89
CA TRP A 757 2.90 7.31 27.59
C TRP A 757 3.57 6.78 28.87
N GLU A 758 2.78 6.46 29.90
CA GLU A 758 3.24 5.90 31.19
C GLU A 758 2.93 4.40 31.33
#